data_AF-A0A514JQY4-F1
#
_entry.id   AF-A0A514JQY4-F1
#
_cell.length_a   1.000
_cell.length_b   1.000
_cell.length_c   1.000
_cell.angle_alpha   90.00
_cell.angle_beta   90.00
_cell.angle_gamma   90.00
#
_symmetry.space_group_name_H-M   'P 1'
#
loop_
_entity.id
_entity.type
_entity.pdbx_description
1 polymer ?
#
loop_
_entity_poly.entity_id
_entity_poly.type
_entity_poly.pdbx_seq_one_letter_code
_entity_poly.pdbx_strand_id
1 'polypeptide(L)'
;MAGEIFRDPWGIPHLRADSARDLAYVQGRVTALDRAWQLEVERHRAQGTSAAFLGPEALSWDCFVRRARLADTARRCWSELERTDPETAAWLRAYVDGVNEGLASGPVPTPDAPTEPAPAPEFARTGLRPGRWEPWTPLAVWLATHILFAGFPAKLWREHAVAHLGADAVGLFATDGPGTAGSNGWLVAGGRTVTGQALIAGDPHRFIEDPGVYQQIRLSCPEFDVIGLAVPGVPGIAHFGHTGTVAWAITNAMADYQDLYRERLRRTGAGVEALGPDGTWRRAARHTETVEVAGEQPVEVEVIETDRGPVVIGGPEGLDGGLPEPGAPPVAISLRHPPRVTGDLGFGALLPLLRARRVADVDAAVDRWVEPVNVVLAADTEGGTLHRVAGRVPVRSAANRTRLVAAWEPGHAWQGWHEPPRAGLTDGVAVMANQRGPATPLGVEFAPPHRADRIAALLAGRERWSAADLSAIHTDTHLASAAALLDRLAALDGLSGPAAALRDRLLRWDRRMDADSADAAAFAAVRGAVVRRLAAHPAFAALRTPPAYPAVFRPWLALVPRIGYALEHLLRAEELYGIDRSAEVRAALEETAARPPAGTWGDTHRLAPWRALPPEALGEKPRLSGDHDCVLCTSSVPGLTDLAARGPAARYVWDLARRDDSRWVVPLGACGVPGSAHHRDQQPRWLAGDLVPVVTDWTRLRKEPDRPHRPEAPAGPSQPTVPAGPSQPTDPAGPTAAGPTDPAGPTDPAGPSQTTDPAGPSAATDAQHPPRSPMSDPYASRTAVHEQQVDGFGRVRVLPLDVTADVPVLHRWVSEERAVFWGMNGLTEQQVAEIYAHMDTLDTHHAHLVLKDGVPVALLQTYEPAADRVGECYPVQPGDIGVHLLLAPVEGDAARPGWTAGLLTPLTSFLLLGLDRRRIVVDPDVANAKAIARFLKQGFTAGPEVVLPEVDLPEVHIPEKKAQLAFLTREVAFGG
;
A
#
# COMPACT_ATOMS: atom_id res chain seq x y z
N MET A 1 23.64 23.88 27.34
CA MET A 1 22.24 23.40 27.45
C MET A 1 22.25 22.10 28.23
N ALA A 2 21.33 21.92 29.17
CA ALA A 2 21.34 20.81 30.14
C ALA A 2 20.30 19.77 29.73
N GLY A 3 20.73 18.74 29.02
CA GLY A 3 19.93 17.55 28.77
C GLY A 3 20.73 16.31 29.10
N GLU A 4 20.04 15.31 29.64
CA GLU A 4 20.64 14.10 30.19
C GLU A 4 20.38 12.92 29.26
N ILE A 5 21.41 12.09 29.07
CA ILE A 5 21.34 10.84 28.32
C ILE A 5 21.44 9.70 29.32
N PHE A 6 20.48 8.78 29.26
CA PHE A 6 20.51 7.53 29.99
C PHE A 6 20.47 6.36 29.01
N ARG A 7 20.98 5.20 29.40
CA ARG A 7 20.85 3.96 28.62
C ARG A 7 20.28 2.82 29.45
N ASP A 8 19.51 1.98 28.78
CA ASP A 8 19.07 0.71 29.33
C ASP A 8 20.12 -0.41 29.10
N PRO A 9 19.88 -1.64 29.57
CA PRO A 9 20.79 -2.76 29.36
C PRO A 9 21.05 -3.16 27.90
N TRP A 10 20.25 -2.67 26.94
CA TRP A 10 20.37 -2.93 25.50
C TRP A 10 21.02 -1.74 24.75
N GLY A 11 21.55 -0.76 25.49
CA GLY A 11 22.17 0.43 24.93
C GLY A 11 21.16 1.42 24.33
N ILE A 12 19.86 1.24 24.57
CA ILE A 12 18.81 2.10 24.04
C ILE A 12 18.86 3.46 24.77
N PRO A 13 18.93 4.59 24.05
CA PRO A 13 18.96 5.91 24.66
C PRO A 13 17.59 6.33 25.22
N HIS A 14 17.60 6.82 26.46
CA HIS A 14 16.49 7.49 27.13
C HIS A 14 16.91 8.91 27.48
N LEU A 15 16.24 9.89 26.87
CA LEU A 15 16.64 11.28 26.92
C LEU A 15 15.69 12.09 27.78
N ARG A 16 16.27 12.99 28.58
CA ARG A 16 15.52 13.93 29.41
C ARG A 16 16.05 15.35 29.27
N ALA A 17 15.17 16.32 29.10
CA ALA A 17 15.52 17.74 29.11
C ALA A 17 14.36 18.62 29.61
N ASP A 18 14.65 19.88 29.91
CA ASP A 18 13.67 20.81 30.49
C ASP A 18 12.68 21.40 29.46
N SER A 19 12.94 21.22 28.16
CA SER A 19 12.08 21.70 27.08
C SER A 19 12.09 20.75 25.88
N ALA A 20 11.06 20.80 25.03
CA ALA A 20 11.05 20.04 23.77
C ALA A 20 12.24 20.39 22.85
N ARG A 21 12.70 21.65 22.87
CA ARG A 21 13.83 22.12 22.04
C ARG A 21 15.17 21.56 22.52
N ASP A 22 15.43 21.63 23.83
CA ASP A 22 16.65 21.05 24.41
C ASP A 22 16.65 19.53 24.19
N LEU A 23 15.49 18.89 24.31
CA LEU A 23 15.34 17.46 24.07
C LEU A 23 15.64 17.07 22.61
N ALA A 24 15.18 17.85 21.63
CA ALA A 24 15.53 17.65 20.22
C ALA A 24 17.03 17.75 19.98
N TYR A 25 17.69 18.75 20.59
CA TYR A 25 19.14 18.88 20.53
C TYR A 25 19.86 17.67 21.12
N VAL A 26 19.43 17.17 22.29
CA VAL A 26 20.02 15.96 22.89
C VAL A 26 19.76 14.74 22.01
N GLN A 27 18.58 14.66 21.38
CA GLN A 27 18.26 13.59 20.41
C GLN A 27 19.22 13.60 19.23
N GLY A 28 19.42 14.76 18.59
CA GLY A 28 20.37 14.88 17.49
C GLY A 28 21.79 14.48 17.90
N ARG A 29 22.22 14.92 19.09
CA ARG A 29 23.53 14.59 19.63
C ARG A 29 23.71 13.09 19.87
N VAL A 30 22.77 12.42 20.56
CA VAL A 30 22.89 10.96 20.82
C VAL A 30 22.80 10.15 19.53
N THR A 31 21.93 10.55 18.59
CA THR A 31 21.85 9.89 17.28
C THR A 31 23.18 10.01 16.53
N ALA A 32 23.85 11.16 16.57
CA ALA A 32 25.18 11.31 15.97
C ALA A 32 26.26 10.47 16.66
N LEU A 33 26.21 10.32 17.99
CA LEU A 33 27.14 9.44 18.72
C LEU A 33 26.95 7.97 18.34
N ASP A 34 25.69 7.52 18.23
CA ASP A 34 25.37 6.12 17.96
C ASP A 34 25.44 5.76 16.47
N ARG A 35 25.19 6.72 15.58
CA ARG A 35 24.89 6.50 14.15
C ARG A 35 25.68 7.41 13.21
N ALA A 36 26.83 7.96 13.63
CA ALA A 36 27.64 8.92 12.84
C ALA A 36 27.82 8.52 11.37
N TRP A 37 28.25 7.28 11.10
CA TRP A 37 28.45 6.78 9.75
C TRP A 37 27.15 6.75 8.93
N GLN A 38 26.08 6.23 9.51
CA GLN A 38 24.76 6.16 8.87
C GLN A 38 24.23 7.56 8.55
N LEU A 39 24.35 8.51 9.48
CA LEU A 39 23.97 9.90 9.25
C LEU A 39 24.69 10.51 8.05
N GLU A 40 26.01 10.35 7.97
CA GLU A 40 26.78 10.94 6.87
C GLU A 40 26.49 10.25 5.54
N VAL A 41 26.32 8.92 5.52
CA VAL A 41 25.87 8.21 4.32
C VAL A 41 24.53 8.76 3.84
N GLU A 42 23.54 8.92 4.72
CA GLU A 42 22.22 9.41 4.35
C GLU A 42 22.24 10.88 3.91
N ARG A 43 23.05 11.74 4.55
CA ARG A 43 23.25 13.13 4.09
C ARG A 43 23.79 13.16 2.66
N HIS A 44 24.81 12.36 2.37
CA HIS A 44 25.41 12.29 1.03
C HIS A 44 24.47 11.67 -0.01
N ARG A 45 23.74 10.61 0.36
CA ARG A 45 22.69 10.01 -0.48
C ARG A 45 21.58 11.00 -0.81
N ALA A 46 21.14 11.82 0.15
CA ALA A 46 20.10 12.83 -0.08
C ALA A 46 20.57 14.00 -0.95
N GLN A 47 21.88 14.30 -0.93
CA GLN A 47 22.50 15.38 -1.70
C GLN A 47 23.04 14.93 -3.06
N GLY A 48 23.09 13.63 -3.34
CA GLY A 48 23.65 13.08 -4.57
C GLY A 48 25.17 13.25 -4.65
N THR A 49 25.86 12.93 -3.57
CA THR A 49 27.33 13.03 -3.46
C THR A 49 27.96 11.78 -2.83
N SER A 50 27.23 10.67 -2.79
CA SER A 50 27.69 9.40 -2.22
C SER A 50 28.75 8.70 -3.10
N ALA A 51 28.70 8.87 -4.42
CA ALA A 51 29.69 8.34 -5.36
C ALA A 51 31.10 8.88 -5.14
N ALA A 52 31.21 10.08 -4.55
CA ALA A 52 32.50 10.72 -4.25
C ALA A 52 33.37 9.92 -3.28
N PHE A 53 32.77 9.02 -2.47
CA PHE A 53 33.51 8.17 -1.53
C PHE A 53 33.10 6.68 -1.58
N LEU A 54 31.92 6.34 -2.11
CA LEU A 54 31.49 4.95 -2.35
C LEU A 54 31.85 4.45 -3.75
N GLY A 55 32.21 5.35 -4.67
CA GLY A 55 32.59 5.00 -6.03
C GLY A 55 31.42 4.76 -6.99
N PRO A 56 31.68 4.13 -8.15
CA PRO A 56 30.76 4.10 -9.30
C PRO A 56 29.41 3.41 -9.03
N GLU A 57 29.35 2.47 -8.08
CA GLU A 57 28.10 1.78 -7.73
C GLU A 57 27.02 2.74 -7.20
N ALA A 58 27.43 3.85 -6.57
CA ALA A 58 26.52 4.86 -6.04
C ALA A 58 26.13 5.95 -7.06
N LEU A 59 26.83 6.05 -8.20
CA LEU A 59 26.64 7.11 -9.20
C LEU A 59 25.19 7.17 -9.72
N SER A 60 24.58 6.01 -9.98
CA SER A 60 23.21 5.98 -10.54
C SER A 60 22.17 6.58 -9.59
N TRP A 61 22.36 6.43 -8.28
CA TRP A 61 21.53 7.06 -7.25
C TRP A 61 21.79 8.57 -7.20
N ASP A 62 23.06 8.98 -7.17
CA ASP A 62 23.44 10.40 -7.11
C ASP A 62 22.90 11.20 -8.30
N CYS A 63 23.03 10.66 -9.51
CA CYS A 63 22.45 11.26 -10.71
C CYS A 63 20.92 11.39 -10.61
N PHE A 64 20.25 10.36 -10.11
CA PHE A 64 18.79 10.37 -9.96
C PHE A 64 18.33 11.43 -8.95
N VAL A 65 18.90 11.50 -7.75
CA VAL A 65 18.43 12.44 -6.71
C VAL A 65 18.70 13.90 -7.09
N ARG A 66 19.76 14.17 -7.87
CA ARG A 66 20.02 15.50 -8.45
C ARG A 66 19.00 15.85 -9.52
N ARG A 67 18.74 14.94 -10.46
CA ARG A 67 17.70 15.12 -11.48
C ARG A 67 16.31 15.30 -10.85
N ALA A 68 15.98 14.51 -9.84
CA ALA A 68 14.74 14.61 -9.05
C ALA A 68 14.71 15.83 -8.11
N ARG A 69 15.81 16.59 -8.00
CA ARG A 69 15.92 17.80 -7.19
C ARG A 69 15.54 17.60 -5.73
N LEU A 70 15.96 16.50 -5.09
CA LEU A 70 15.55 16.17 -3.71
C LEU A 70 16.03 17.22 -2.69
N ALA A 71 17.32 17.58 -2.71
CA ALA A 71 17.87 18.59 -1.80
C ALA A 71 17.23 19.97 -2.00
N ASP A 72 16.89 20.33 -3.24
CA ASP A 72 16.18 21.57 -3.55
C ASP A 72 14.73 21.54 -3.04
N THR A 73 14.04 20.40 -3.19
CA THR A 73 12.69 20.19 -2.63
C THR A 73 12.72 20.31 -1.10
N ALA A 74 13.70 19.71 -0.45
CA ALA A 74 13.88 19.81 1.00
C ALA A 74 14.09 21.26 1.46
N ARG A 75 14.89 22.05 0.73
CA ARG A 75 15.07 23.50 1.00
C ARG A 75 13.78 24.27 0.86
N ARG A 76 12.99 24.01 -0.19
CA ARG A 76 11.66 24.63 -0.38
C ARG A 76 10.73 24.29 0.78
N CYS A 77 10.69 23.02 1.17
CA CYS A 77 9.86 22.57 2.29
C CYS A 77 10.30 23.19 3.62
N TRP A 78 11.60 23.33 3.82
CA TRP A 78 12.15 24.02 4.99
C TRP A 78 11.72 25.49 5.03
N SER A 79 11.88 26.23 3.93
CA SER A 79 11.50 27.65 3.88
C SER A 79 10.01 27.85 4.16
N GLU A 80 9.16 26.96 3.66
CA GLU A 80 7.72 27.00 3.91
C GLU A 80 7.38 26.64 5.35
N LEU A 81 8.01 25.61 5.92
CA LEU A 81 7.86 25.25 7.33
C LEU A 81 8.29 26.39 8.26
N GLU A 82 9.43 27.03 7.99
CA GLU A 82 9.93 28.16 8.79
C GLU A 82 8.95 29.35 8.77
N ARG A 83 8.26 29.54 7.64
CA ARG A 83 7.25 30.60 7.47
C ARG A 83 5.92 30.26 8.15
N THR A 84 5.48 29.01 8.10
CA THR A 84 4.12 28.59 8.50
C THR A 84 4.04 27.98 9.89
N ASP A 85 5.12 27.35 10.36
CA ASP A 85 5.24 26.72 11.68
C ASP A 85 6.65 26.96 12.25
N PRO A 86 6.94 28.19 12.72
CA PRO A 86 8.26 28.55 13.25
C PRO A 86 8.62 27.79 14.54
N GLU A 87 7.64 27.27 15.28
CA GLU A 87 7.90 26.43 16.46
C GLU A 87 8.53 25.11 16.05
N THR A 88 7.89 24.39 15.13
CA THR A 88 8.41 23.11 14.61
C THR A 88 9.75 23.33 13.90
N ALA A 89 9.91 24.43 13.16
CA ALA A 89 11.19 24.76 12.53
C ALA A 89 12.31 25.00 13.57
N ALA A 90 12.05 25.73 14.65
CA ALA A 90 13.03 25.94 15.72
C ALA A 90 13.38 24.63 16.46
N TRP A 91 12.41 23.74 16.65
CA TRP A 91 12.62 22.40 17.21
C TRP A 91 13.49 21.52 16.31
N LEU A 92 13.24 21.53 14.99
CA LEU A 92 14.08 20.85 14.00
C LEU A 92 15.52 21.37 13.98
N ARG A 93 15.68 22.69 14.02
CA ARG A 93 17.01 23.33 14.04
C ARG A 93 17.82 22.87 15.25
N ALA A 94 17.21 22.80 16.43
CA ALA A 94 17.86 22.31 17.63
C ALA A 94 18.36 20.86 17.48
N TYR A 95 17.58 19.98 16.86
CA TYR A 95 18.04 18.63 16.52
C TYR A 95 19.27 18.64 15.61
N VAL A 96 19.26 19.47 14.56
CA VAL A 96 20.41 19.59 13.64
C VAL A 96 21.64 20.15 14.36
N ASP A 97 21.47 21.12 15.26
CA ASP A 97 22.57 21.64 16.09
C ASP A 97 23.18 20.53 16.98
N GLY A 98 22.32 19.66 17.52
CA GLY A 98 22.73 18.47 18.26
C GLY A 98 23.52 17.48 17.41
N VAL A 99 23.05 17.18 16.20
CA VAL A 99 23.75 16.32 15.24
C VAL A 99 25.13 16.89 14.92
N ASN A 100 25.21 18.19 14.60
CA ASN A 100 26.46 18.87 14.29
C ASN A 100 27.48 18.79 15.43
N GLU A 101 27.04 19.01 16.68
CA GLU A 101 27.91 18.84 17.84
C GLU A 101 28.35 17.38 18.02
N GLY A 102 27.43 16.42 17.90
CA GLY A 102 27.73 15.00 18.06
C GLY A 102 28.76 14.51 17.02
N LEU A 103 28.61 14.92 15.76
CA LEU A 103 29.56 14.60 14.69
C LEU A 103 30.94 15.25 14.92
N ALA A 104 30.99 16.47 15.45
CA ALA A 104 32.26 17.17 15.73
C ALA A 104 33.01 16.62 16.95
N SER A 105 32.29 16.02 17.91
CA SER A 105 32.86 15.60 19.20
C SER A 105 33.45 14.18 19.21
N GLY A 106 33.17 13.33 18.23
CA GLY A 106 33.65 11.95 18.15
C GLY A 106 33.10 11.02 19.27
N PRO A 107 33.36 9.70 19.21
CA PRO A 107 32.80 8.71 20.15
C PRO A 107 33.25 8.91 21.61
N VAL A 108 32.45 8.45 22.59
CA VAL A 108 32.68 8.58 24.05
C VAL A 108 33.23 7.25 24.61
N PRO A 109 34.28 7.24 25.45
CA PRO A 109 34.60 6.06 26.26
C PRO A 109 33.47 5.81 27.28
N THR A 110 32.98 4.57 27.40
CA THR A 110 32.05 4.18 28.47
C THR A 110 32.77 3.44 29.60
N PRO A 111 32.30 3.51 30.87
CA PRO A 111 32.97 2.87 32.01
C PRO A 111 33.13 1.35 31.91
N ASP A 112 32.23 0.69 31.18
CA ASP A 112 32.20 -0.77 31.02
C ASP A 112 33.03 -1.26 29.80
N ALA A 113 33.61 -0.33 29.03
CA ALA A 113 34.46 -0.62 27.87
C ALA A 113 35.53 0.48 27.69
N PRO A 114 36.61 0.48 28.52
CA PRO A 114 37.66 1.52 28.50
C PRO A 114 38.51 1.56 27.22
N THR A 115 38.28 0.62 26.28
CA THR A 115 38.94 0.53 24.98
C THR A 115 37.88 0.44 23.86
N GLU A 116 37.06 1.47 23.68
CA GLU A 116 36.20 1.53 22.49
C GLU A 116 37.00 1.86 21.21
N PRO A 117 36.54 1.39 20.03
CA PRO A 117 37.25 1.53 18.76
C PRO A 117 37.41 3.00 18.33
N ALA A 118 38.34 3.21 17.38
CA ALA A 118 38.45 4.45 16.61
C ALA A 118 37.07 4.90 16.06
N PRO A 119 36.88 6.21 15.74
CA PRO A 119 35.69 6.71 15.05
C PRO A 119 35.28 5.73 13.94
N ALA A 120 33.97 5.46 13.83
CA ALA A 120 33.36 4.48 12.92
C ALA A 120 34.31 4.17 11.75
N PRO A 121 34.97 2.98 11.73
CA PRO A 121 36.16 2.70 10.92
C PRO A 121 35.95 3.00 9.43
N GLU A 122 34.70 3.01 8.97
CA GLU A 122 34.26 3.45 7.66
C GLU A 122 34.76 4.85 7.26
N PHE A 123 34.82 5.82 8.19
CA PHE A 123 35.38 7.16 7.92
C PHE A 123 36.88 7.10 7.60
N ALA A 124 37.63 6.25 8.31
CA ALA A 124 39.05 6.05 8.04
C ALA A 124 39.25 5.31 6.71
N ARG A 125 38.43 4.29 6.43
CA ARG A 125 38.47 3.50 5.19
C ARG A 125 38.20 4.32 3.93
N THR A 126 37.31 5.29 4.01
CA THR A 126 36.89 6.12 2.87
C THR A 126 37.60 7.46 2.80
N GLY A 127 38.26 7.88 3.88
CA GLY A 127 38.80 9.22 4.02
C GLY A 127 37.73 10.31 4.24
N LEU A 128 36.45 9.93 4.32
CA LEU A 128 35.35 10.86 4.54
C LEU A 128 35.50 11.56 5.90
N ARG A 129 35.10 12.83 5.95
CA ARG A 129 35.01 13.61 7.19
C ARG A 129 33.57 14.03 7.38
N PRO A 130 33.02 13.92 8.61
CA PRO A 130 31.68 14.42 8.88
C PRO A 130 31.54 15.88 8.48
N GLY A 131 30.50 16.18 7.71
CA GLY A 131 30.17 17.53 7.27
C GLY A 131 29.22 18.24 8.23
N ARG A 132 29.02 19.54 8.00
CA ARG A 132 27.99 20.32 8.70
C ARG A 132 26.63 20.06 8.07
N TRP A 133 25.66 19.71 8.90
CA TRP A 133 24.26 19.58 8.54
C TRP A 133 23.59 20.95 8.55
N GLU A 134 22.79 21.19 7.51
CA GLU A 134 21.90 22.35 7.43
C GLU A 134 20.50 22.00 7.97
N PRO A 135 19.69 22.99 8.41
CA PRO A 135 18.36 22.74 9.00
C PRO A 135 17.38 21.96 8.11
N TRP A 136 17.56 22.01 6.78
CA TRP A 136 16.74 21.27 5.82
C TRP A 136 17.20 19.80 5.62
N THR A 137 18.34 19.40 6.16
CA THR A 137 18.93 18.05 5.98
C THR A 137 17.99 16.93 6.41
N PRO A 138 17.27 17.01 7.56
CA PRO A 138 16.29 15.99 7.96
C PRO A 138 15.19 15.77 6.91
N LEU A 139 14.70 16.84 6.28
CA LEU A 139 13.69 16.78 5.22
C LEU A 139 14.25 16.10 3.96
N ALA A 140 15.52 16.34 3.64
CA ALA A 140 16.20 15.69 2.52
C ALA A 140 16.42 14.19 2.76
N VAL A 141 16.84 13.80 3.97
CA VAL A 141 16.96 12.40 4.38
C VAL A 141 15.60 11.70 4.31
N TRP A 142 14.54 12.35 4.77
CA TRP A 142 13.17 11.82 4.67
C TRP A 142 12.74 11.56 3.22
N LEU A 143 12.97 12.53 2.32
CA LEU A 143 12.70 12.39 0.89
C LEU A 143 13.53 11.27 0.27
N ALA A 144 14.84 11.23 0.50
CA ALA A 144 15.74 10.23 -0.06
C ALA A 144 15.35 8.80 0.38
N THR A 145 14.93 8.66 1.65
CA THR A 145 14.46 7.38 2.18
C THR A 145 13.18 6.91 1.49
N HIS A 146 12.23 7.81 1.18
CA HIS A 146 10.88 7.44 0.78
C HIS A 146 10.56 7.65 -0.71
N ILE A 147 11.39 8.34 -1.49
CA ILE A 147 11.08 8.67 -2.89
C ILE A 147 10.81 7.44 -3.77
N LEU A 148 11.58 6.36 -3.58
CA LEU A 148 11.38 5.09 -4.29
C LEU A 148 10.48 4.10 -3.53
N PHE A 149 9.97 4.47 -2.36
CA PHE A 149 8.94 3.69 -1.64
C PHE A 149 7.56 3.89 -2.26
N ALA A 150 7.37 4.99 -3.00
CA ALA A 150 6.18 5.30 -3.75
C ALA A 150 6.01 4.39 -4.99
N GLY A 151 4.79 4.29 -5.52
CA GLY A 151 4.44 3.40 -6.62
C GLY A 151 4.97 3.78 -8.02
N PHE A 152 5.64 4.93 -8.20
CA PHE A 152 5.98 5.40 -9.56
C PHE A 152 6.93 4.49 -10.35
N PRO A 153 7.96 3.82 -9.77
CA PRO A 153 8.83 2.95 -10.55
C PRO A 153 8.08 1.74 -11.12
N ALA A 154 6.97 1.33 -10.48
CA ALA A 154 6.11 0.29 -11.03
C ALA A 154 5.38 0.74 -12.32
N LYS A 155 5.12 2.04 -12.50
CA LYS A 155 4.56 2.57 -13.77
C LYS A 155 5.51 2.34 -14.94
N LEU A 156 6.82 2.43 -14.72
CA LEU A 156 7.84 2.13 -15.74
C LEU A 156 7.77 0.65 -16.20
N TRP A 157 7.57 -0.26 -15.25
CA TRP A 157 7.35 -1.67 -15.55
C TRP A 157 6.04 -1.91 -16.30
N ARG A 158 4.92 -1.31 -15.82
CA ARG A 158 3.61 -1.48 -16.47
C ARG A 158 3.63 -0.99 -17.91
N GLU A 159 4.27 0.14 -18.19
CA GLU A 159 4.45 0.63 -19.56
C GLU A 159 5.18 -0.40 -20.43
N HIS A 160 6.27 -0.96 -19.92
CA HIS A 160 7.04 -1.99 -20.63
C HIS A 160 6.25 -3.29 -20.84
N ALA A 161 5.52 -3.76 -19.83
CA ALA A 161 4.69 -4.96 -19.91
C ALA A 161 3.54 -4.77 -20.90
N VAL A 162 2.81 -3.66 -20.82
CA VAL A 162 1.66 -3.36 -21.69
C VAL A 162 2.09 -3.23 -23.15
N ALA A 163 3.24 -2.60 -23.42
CA ALA A 163 3.74 -2.44 -24.78
C ALA A 163 4.00 -3.77 -25.50
N HIS A 164 4.29 -4.86 -24.77
CA HIS A 164 4.65 -6.15 -25.36
C HIS A 164 3.59 -7.24 -25.17
N LEU A 165 2.82 -7.17 -24.09
CA LEU A 165 1.85 -8.21 -23.70
C LEU A 165 0.38 -7.71 -23.72
N GLY A 166 0.15 -6.42 -23.97
CA GLY A 166 -1.18 -5.82 -23.94
C GLY A 166 -1.64 -5.43 -22.52
N ALA A 167 -2.82 -4.81 -22.45
CA ALA A 167 -3.35 -4.20 -21.23
C ALA A 167 -3.59 -5.21 -20.10
N ASP A 168 -3.96 -6.45 -20.42
CA ASP A 168 -4.29 -7.49 -19.44
C ASP A 168 -3.07 -7.90 -18.60
N ALA A 169 -1.86 -7.62 -19.07
CA ALA A 169 -0.63 -7.84 -18.31
C ALA A 169 -0.57 -7.04 -17.01
N VAL A 170 -1.27 -5.90 -16.92
CA VAL A 170 -1.29 -5.09 -15.70
C VAL A 170 -1.82 -5.90 -14.53
N GLY A 171 -2.96 -6.59 -14.69
CA GLY A 171 -3.56 -7.41 -13.63
C GLY A 171 -2.68 -8.58 -13.22
N LEU A 172 -2.02 -9.23 -14.17
CA LEU A 172 -1.11 -10.35 -13.90
C LEU A 172 0.05 -9.95 -12.98
N PHE A 173 0.62 -8.76 -13.18
CA PHE A 173 1.75 -8.27 -12.38
C PHE A 173 1.34 -7.28 -11.27
N ALA A 174 0.04 -7.11 -10.99
CA ALA A 174 -0.48 -6.17 -10.01
C ALA A 174 -0.33 -6.67 -8.55
N THR A 175 0.91 -6.83 -8.10
CA THR A 175 1.27 -7.25 -6.73
C THR A 175 2.43 -6.40 -6.22
N ASP A 176 2.66 -6.40 -4.91
CA ASP A 176 3.84 -5.75 -4.35
C ASP A 176 5.14 -6.37 -4.90
N GLY A 177 6.09 -5.49 -5.20
CA GLY A 177 7.27 -5.83 -5.99
C GLY A 177 8.55 -6.01 -5.17
N PRO A 178 9.66 -6.30 -5.85
CA PRO A 178 10.98 -6.46 -5.24
C PRO A 178 11.50 -5.20 -4.52
N GLY A 179 11.04 -4.02 -4.93
CA GLY A 179 11.41 -2.73 -4.32
C GLY A 179 10.35 -2.13 -3.39
N THR A 180 9.22 -2.82 -3.18
CA THR A 180 8.12 -2.28 -2.36
C THR A 180 8.40 -2.53 -0.87
N ALA A 181 8.19 -1.49 -0.06
CA ALA A 181 8.21 -1.62 1.40
C ALA A 181 6.86 -2.18 1.90
N GLY A 182 6.93 -3.18 2.77
CA GLY A 182 5.76 -3.81 3.40
C GLY A 182 5.73 -3.55 4.91
N SER A 183 4.70 -4.01 5.60
CA SER A 183 4.58 -4.00 7.05
C SER A 183 3.45 -4.95 7.47
N ASN A 184 3.49 -5.50 8.68
CA ASN A 184 2.25 -5.86 9.38
C ASN A 184 1.98 -4.83 10.49
N GLY A 185 0.70 -4.61 10.77
CA GLY A 185 0.21 -3.87 11.91
C GLY A 185 -1.18 -4.35 12.30
N TRP A 186 -1.43 -4.48 13.60
CA TRP A 186 -2.75 -4.82 14.11
C TRP A 186 -3.04 -4.12 15.44
N LEU A 187 -4.31 -3.82 15.63
CA LEU A 187 -4.87 -3.18 16.82
C LEU A 187 -5.92 -4.13 17.40
N VAL A 188 -5.82 -4.41 18.69
CA VAL A 188 -6.79 -5.21 19.45
C VAL A 188 -7.42 -4.31 20.51
N ALA A 189 -8.71 -4.04 20.39
CA ALA A 189 -9.46 -3.18 21.30
C ALA A 189 -9.59 -3.80 22.70
N GLY A 190 -9.81 -2.96 23.73
CA GLY A 190 -9.82 -3.38 25.13
C GLY A 190 -10.76 -4.55 25.46
N GLY A 191 -11.91 -4.67 24.79
CA GLY A 191 -12.83 -5.80 24.96
C GLY A 191 -12.25 -7.17 24.57
N ARG A 192 -11.16 -7.18 23.79
CA ARG A 192 -10.45 -8.37 23.30
C ARG A 192 -9.09 -8.56 24.01
N THR A 193 -8.83 -7.85 25.11
CA THR A 193 -7.56 -7.95 25.85
C THR A 193 -7.76 -8.39 27.29
N VAL A 194 -6.70 -8.92 27.92
CA VAL A 194 -6.76 -9.38 29.32
C VAL A 194 -6.84 -8.23 30.32
N THR A 195 -6.34 -7.05 29.96
CA THR A 195 -6.27 -5.86 30.83
C THR A 195 -7.46 -4.92 30.65
N GLY A 196 -8.28 -5.11 29.61
CA GLY A 196 -9.36 -4.20 29.24
C GLY A 196 -8.88 -2.94 28.48
N GLN A 197 -7.58 -2.78 28.25
CA GLN A 197 -6.99 -1.69 27.46
C GLN A 197 -6.48 -2.21 26.12
N ALA A 198 -6.48 -1.37 25.10
CA ALA A 198 -6.09 -1.79 23.76
C ALA A 198 -4.60 -2.14 23.66
N LEU A 199 -4.29 -3.04 22.71
CA LEU A 199 -2.93 -3.40 22.32
C LEU A 199 -2.70 -3.03 20.85
N ILE A 200 -1.50 -2.55 20.53
CA ILE A 200 -1.08 -2.33 19.13
C ILE A 200 0.22 -3.09 18.91
N ALA A 201 0.31 -3.88 17.86
CA ALA A 201 1.55 -4.58 17.53
C ALA A 201 1.78 -4.59 16.01
N GLY A 202 3.03 -4.81 15.62
CA GLY A 202 3.40 -4.80 14.21
C GLY A 202 4.90 -4.92 13.98
N ASP A 203 5.25 -5.02 12.71
CA ASP A 203 6.61 -5.18 12.24
C ASP A 203 6.78 -4.61 10.83
N PRO A 204 7.41 -3.42 10.67
CA PRO A 204 7.65 -2.83 9.36
C PRO A 204 8.67 -3.67 8.57
N HIS A 205 8.36 -3.98 7.32
CA HIS A 205 9.23 -4.75 6.41
C HIS A 205 9.98 -3.83 5.46
N ARG A 206 11.27 -3.64 5.74
CA ARG A 206 12.18 -2.80 4.93
C ARG A 206 13.43 -3.59 4.56
N PHE A 207 14.27 -3.01 3.72
CA PHE A 207 15.64 -3.48 3.63
C PHE A 207 16.26 -3.46 5.02
N ILE A 208 16.87 -4.58 5.41
CA ILE A 208 17.62 -4.65 6.65
C ILE A 208 18.97 -4.02 6.37
N GLU A 209 19.23 -2.89 7.00
CA GLU A 209 20.46 -2.14 6.87
C GLU A 209 21.35 -2.41 8.09
N ASP A 210 22.66 -2.32 7.91
CA ASP A 210 23.64 -2.39 9.00
C ASP A 210 24.50 -1.11 8.95
N PRO A 211 24.22 -0.10 9.80
CA PRO A 211 23.24 -0.07 10.91
C PRO A 211 21.75 -0.02 10.49
N GLY A 212 20.85 -0.47 11.37
CA GLY A 212 19.41 -0.56 11.06
C GLY A 212 18.71 0.79 10.87
N VAL A 213 17.64 0.82 10.07
CA VAL A 213 16.85 2.03 9.72
C VAL A 213 16.06 2.65 10.88
N TYR A 214 15.87 1.91 11.98
CA TYR A 214 15.22 2.42 13.19
C TYR A 214 16.19 2.50 14.36
N GLN A 215 16.10 3.58 15.12
CA GLN A 215 16.71 3.74 16.43
C GLN A 215 15.60 3.68 17.49
N GLN A 216 15.69 2.72 18.41
CA GLN A 216 14.87 2.69 19.61
C GLN A 216 15.25 3.87 20.49
N ILE A 217 14.29 4.62 21.02
CA ILE A 217 14.56 5.80 21.84
C ILE A 217 13.38 6.17 22.76
N ARG A 218 13.67 6.79 23.91
CA ARG A 218 12.71 7.55 24.73
C ARG A 218 13.06 9.03 24.74
N LEU A 219 12.06 9.88 24.56
CA LEU A 219 12.14 11.34 24.57
C LEU A 219 11.24 11.87 25.70
N SER A 220 11.81 12.48 26.73
CA SER A 220 11.06 13.01 27.88
C SER A 220 11.39 14.48 28.19
N CYS A 221 10.37 15.31 28.29
CA CYS A 221 10.40 16.67 28.82
C CYS A 221 9.08 16.98 29.54
N PRO A 222 8.90 18.16 30.17
CA PRO A 222 7.63 18.49 30.83
C PRO A 222 6.40 18.43 29.91
N GLU A 223 6.58 18.61 28.60
CA GLU A 223 5.50 18.61 27.62
C GLU A 223 5.10 17.22 27.15
N PHE A 224 5.97 16.21 27.23
CA PHE A 224 5.69 14.84 26.76
C PHE A 224 6.74 13.82 27.21
N ASP A 225 6.34 12.55 27.21
CA ASP A 225 7.22 11.41 27.42
C ASP A 225 6.85 10.31 26.43
N VAL A 226 7.65 10.13 25.38
CA VAL A 226 7.34 9.23 24.26
C VAL A 226 8.47 8.24 24.05
N ILE A 227 8.13 6.96 23.87
CA ILE A 227 9.05 5.90 23.48
C ILE A 227 8.66 5.44 22.09
N GLY A 228 9.63 5.01 21.30
CA GLY A 228 9.32 4.54 19.96
C GLY A 228 10.53 4.43 19.04
N LEU A 229 10.23 4.19 17.78
CA LEU A 229 11.21 3.97 16.73
C LEU A 229 11.42 5.26 15.95
N ALA A 230 12.57 5.90 16.15
CA ALA A 230 13.00 7.07 15.39
C ALA A 230 13.74 6.65 14.11
N VAL A 231 13.67 7.49 13.07
CA VAL A 231 14.48 7.35 11.85
C VAL A 231 15.75 8.17 12.06
N PRO A 232 16.96 7.57 12.05
CA PRO A 232 18.20 8.32 12.20
C PRO A 232 18.30 9.48 11.20
N GLY A 233 18.55 10.69 11.71
CA GLY A 233 18.60 11.91 10.90
C GLY A 233 17.32 12.73 10.91
N VAL A 234 16.25 12.26 11.54
CA VAL A 234 14.94 12.92 11.60
C VAL A 234 14.50 13.03 13.07
N PRO A 235 14.13 14.22 13.58
CA PRO A 235 13.76 14.39 14.98
C PRO A 235 12.39 13.76 15.32
N GLY A 236 12.20 13.47 16.61
CA GLY A 236 10.96 12.90 17.14
C GLY A 236 10.76 11.43 16.77
N ILE A 237 9.50 11.01 16.80
CA ILE A 237 9.06 9.63 16.58
C ILE A 237 7.87 9.70 15.62
N ALA A 238 8.11 9.52 14.32
CA ALA A 238 7.05 9.73 13.32
C ALA A 238 6.05 8.55 13.23
N HIS A 239 6.55 7.31 13.31
CA HIS A 239 5.81 6.15 12.81
C HIS A 239 5.26 5.21 13.88
N PHE A 240 6.01 5.00 14.98
CA PHE A 240 5.67 4.01 16.01
C PHE A 240 5.98 4.60 17.38
N GLY A 241 4.95 5.07 18.08
CA GLY A 241 5.11 5.82 19.32
C GLY A 241 4.13 5.41 20.39
N HIS A 242 4.56 5.54 21.64
CA HIS A 242 3.72 5.31 22.82
C HIS A 242 4.04 6.37 23.88
N THR A 243 3.04 7.20 24.22
CA THR A 243 3.18 8.32 25.18
C THR A 243 2.87 7.92 26.63
N GLY A 244 2.15 6.82 26.80
CA GLY A 244 1.61 6.33 28.07
C GLY A 244 0.08 6.32 28.05
N THR A 245 -0.52 7.35 27.45
CA THR A 245 -1.98 7.48 27.34
C THR A 245 -2.48 7.19 25.92
N VAL A 246 -1.64 7.35 24.90
CA VAL A 246 -1.95 6.99 23.50
C VAL A 246 -0.75 6.29 22.87
N ALA A 247 -1.02 5.38 21.93
CA ALA A 247 -0.04 4.74 21.09
C ALA A 247 -0.50 4.74 19.63
N TRP A 248 0.46 4.80 18.72
CA TRP A 248 0.21 4.71 17.28
C TRP A 248 1.26 3.89 16.56
N ALA A 249 0.85 3.40 15.40
CA ALA A 249 1.63 2.63 14.46
C ALA A 249 1.19 2.97 13.04
N ILE A 250 2.06 2.69 12.08
CA ILE A 250 1.77 2.85 10.65
C ILE A 250 2.15 1.62 9.85
N THR A 251 1.46 1.45 8.73
CA THR A 251 1.83 0.52 7.65
C THR A 251 1.76 1.27 6.32
N ASN A 252 2.56 0.88 5.33
CA ASN A 252 2.46 1.47 3.98
C ASN A 252 1.04 1.28 3.40
N ALA A 253 0.43 2.36 2.90
CA ALA A 253 -0.92 2.33 2.32
C ALA A 253 -0.97 1.77 0.88
N MET A 254 0.18 1.61 0.23
CA MET A 254 0.28 1.26 -1.20
C MET A 254 -0.47 2.22 -2.13
N ALA A 255 -0.66 3.47 -1.69
CA ALA A 255 -1.33 4.50 -2.46
C ALA A 255 -0.44 5.00 -3.61
N ASP A 256 -1.05 5.32 -4.74
CA ASP A 256 -0.40 5.95 -5.88
C ASP A 256 -0.54 7.47 -5.77
N TYR A 257 0.51 8.15 -5.32
CA TYR A 257 0.50 9.60 -5.06
C TYR A 257 1.54 10.39 -5.87
N GLN A 258 2.22 9.74 -6.81
CA GLN A 258 3.23 10.34 -7.67
C GLN A 258 2.97 10.00 -9.13
N ASP A 259 3.19 10.94 -10.04
CA ASP A 259 2.92 10.76 -11.47
C ASP A 259 4.15 10.95 -12.34
N LEU A 260 4.15 10.23 -13.46
CA LEU A 260 5.15 10.34 -14.51
C LEU A 260 4.53 10.89 -15.78
N TYR A 261 5.15 11.92 -16.34
CA TYR A 261 4.72 12.51 -17.61
C TYR A 261 5.77 12.28 -18.69
N ARG A 262 5.35 11.77 -19.85
CA ARG A 262 6.17 11.80 -21.08
C ARG A 262 6.26 13.23 -21.56
N GLU A 263 7.49 13.70 -21.69
CA GLU A 263 7.83 15.06 -22.07
C GLU A 263 8.28 15.16 -23.52
N ARG A 264 7.82 16.19 -24.22
CA ARG A 264 8.40 16.63 -25.50
C ARG A 264 9.26 17.84 -25.22
N LEU A 265 10.57 17.64 -25.28
CA LEU A 265 11.57 18.66 -25.05
C LEU A 265 12.27 19.00 -26.37
N ARG A 266 12.69 20.26 -26.53
CA ARG A 266 13.57 20.67 -27.62
C ARG A 266 14.65 21.63 -27.11
N ARG A 267 15.83 21.56 -27.73
CA ARG A 267 16.90 22.53 -27.52
C ARG A 267 16.78 23.67 -28.54
N THR A 268 16.83 24.90 -28.05
CA THR A 268 16.82 26.11 -28.87
C THR A 268 18.03 26.98 -28.51
N GLY A 269 18.31 28.03 -29.30
CA GLY A 269 19.35 29.00 -28.93
C GLY A 269 19.13 29.68 -27.57
N ALA A 270 17.89 29.64 -27.05
CA ALA A 270 17.51 30.21 -25.75
C ALA A 270 17.55 29.20 -24.58
N GLY A 271 17.83 27.92 -24.84
CA GLY A 271 17.91 26.87 -23.81
C GLY A 271 17.09 25.63 -24.14
N VAL A 272 16.36 25.11 -23.16
CA VAL A 272 15.46 23.95 -23.32
C VAL A 272 14.02 24.44 -23.20
N GLU A 273 13.15 23.95 -24.08
CA GLU A 273 11.70 24.20 -24.03
C GLU A 273 10.93 22.88 -23.93
N ALA A 274 9.80 22.91 -23.23
CA ALA A 274 8.86 21.81 -23.10
C ALA A 274 7.51 22.17 -23.71
N LEU A 275 6.92 21.25 -24.47
CA LEU A 275 5.58 21.43 -25.02
C LEU A 275 4.51 21.29 -23.91
N GLY A 276 3.57 22.23 -23.86
CA GLY A 276 2.41 22.17 -22.96
C GLY A 276 1.15 21.61 -23.63
N PRO A 277 0.09 21.33 -22.84
CA PRO A 277 -1.17 20.76 -23.32
C PRO A 277 -2.00 21.69 -24.22
N ASP A 278 -1.66 22.98 -24.24
CA ASP A 278 -2.21 24.00 -25.12
C ASP A 278 -1.47 24.11 -26.46
N GLY A 279 -0.50 23.21 -26.71
CA GLY A 279 0.31 23.22 -27.93
C GLY A 279 1.41 24.28 -27.94
N THR A 280 1.66 24.99 -26.84
CA THR A 280 2.69 26.03 -26.77
C THR A 280 4.00 25.50 -26.17
N TRP A 281 5.12 25.91 -26.75
CA TRP A 281 6.45 25.62 -26.21
C TRP A 281 6.80 26.64 -25.13
N ARG A 282 7.12 26.16 -23.92
CA ARG A 282 7.51 26.99 -22.79
C ARG A 282 8.93 26.67 -22.37
N ARG A 283 9.69 27.68 -21.95
CA ARG A 283 11.06 27.50 -21.44
C ARG A 283 11.05 26.63 -20.18
N ALA A 284 11.85 25.56 -20.20
CA ALA A 284 12.13 24.75 -19.02
C ALA A 284 13.32 25.34 -18.25
N ALA A 285 13.28 25.26 -16.92
CA ALA A 285 14.45 25.58 -16.11
C ALA A 285 15.51 24.50 -16.32
N ARG A 286 16.77 24.91 -16.48
CA ARG A 286 17.88 23.97 -16.58
C ARG A 286 19.18 24.52 -16.03
N HIS A 287 20.01 23.62 -15.52
CA HIS A 287 21.40 23.87 -15.14
C HIS A 287 22.17 22.55 -15.18
N THR A 288 23.50 22.63 -15.18
CA THR A 288 24.35 21.44 -15.11
C THR A 288 24.97 21.36 -13.72
N GLU A 289 25.05 20.15 -13.20
CA GLU A 289 25.73 19.85 -11.95
C GLU A 289 26.80 18.77 -12.16
N THR A 290 27.90 18.87 -11.42
CA THR A 290 28.99 17.88 -11.43
C THR A 290 28.81 16.87 -10.28
N VAL A 291 28.90 15.58 -10.60
CA VAL A 291 28.95 14.46 -9.65
C VAL A 291 30.36 13.90 -9.60
N GLU A 292 31.01 14.05 -8.44
CA GLU A 292 32.32 13.45 -8.18
C GLU A 292 32.19 11.93 -7.98
N VAL A 293 33.13 11.15 -8.52
CA VAL A 293 33.13 9.68 -8.43
C VAL A 293 34.50 9.19 -7.94
N ALA A 294 34.53 8.44 -6.84
CA ALA A 294 35.77 7.92 -6.29
C ALA A 294 36.46 6.99 -7.31
N GLY A 295 37.69 7.34 -7.69
CA GLY A 295 38.50 6.54 -8.62
C GLY A 295 38.16 6.72 -10.11
N GLU A 296 37.18 7.55 -10.46
CA GLU A 296 36.79 7.83 -11.85
C GLU A 296 36.74 9.34 -12.15
N GLN A 297 36.47 9.71 -13.40
CA GLN A 297 36.27 11.12 -13.77
C GLN A 297 34.90 11.62 -13.28
N PRO A 298 34.78 12.91 -12.92
CA PRO A 298 33.48 13.49 -12.57
C PRO A 298 32.50 13.39 -13.74
N VAL A 299 31.21 13.24 -13.40
CA VAL A 299 30.12 13.13 -14.37
C VAL A 299 29.26 14.38 -14.34
N GLU A 300 29.05 15.01 -15.49
CA GLU A 300 28.13 16.14 -15.65
C GLU A 300 26.68 15.65 -15.79
N VAL A 301 25.78 16.25 -15.02
CA VAL A 301 24.35 15.93 -15.00
C VAL A 301 23.57 17.20 -15.35
N GLU A 302 22.95 17.24 -16.54
CA GLU A 302 21.99 18.30 -16.85
C GLU A 302 20.69 18.04 -16.07
N VAL A 303 20.31 18.98 -15.22
CA VAL A 303 19.05 18.98 -14.47
C VAL A 303 18.06 19.86 -15.22
N ILE A 304 16.88 19.32 -15.53
CA ILE A 304 15.81 20.01 -16.26
C ILE A 304 14.53 19.93 -15.44
N GLU A 305 13.80 21.03 -15.34
CA GLU A 305 12.48 21.06 -14.69
C GLU A 305 11.44 21.74 -15.59
N THR A 306 10.34 21.04 -15.78
CA THR A 306 9.14 21.52 -16.49
C THR A 306 8.06 21.95 -15.50
N ASP A 307 6.95 22.50 -15.98
CA ASP A 307 5.78 22.81 -15.13
C ASP A 307 5.20 21.58 -14.41
N ARG A 308 5.46 20.36 -14.92
CA ARG A 308 5.01 19.11 -14.30
C ARG A 308 5.92 18.71 -13.14
N GLY A 309 7.22 18.98 -13.27
CA GLY A 309 8.24 18.65 -12.28
C GLY A 309 9.61 18.35 -12.91
N PRO A 310 10.58 17.90 -12.09
CA PRO A 310 11.92 17.53 -12.55
C PRO A 310 11.89 16.39 -13.57
N VAL A 311 12.70 16.48 -14.62
CA VAL A 311 12.95 15.41 -15.59
C VAL A 311 13.93 14.40 -14.98
N VAL A 312 13.44 13.20 -14.68
CA VAL A 312 14.20 12.14 -13.99
C VAL A 312 14.80 11.11 -14.94
N ILE A 313 14.32 11.03 -16.18
CA ILE A 313 14.77 10.09 -17.21
C ILE A 313 14.86 10.82 -18.56
N GLY A 314 15.94 10.61 -19.30
CA GLY A 314 16.15 11.20 -20.63
C GLY A 314 16.47 12.70 -20.61
N GLY A 315 16.24 13.35 -21.75
CA GLY A 315 16.49 14.77 -22.03
C GLY A 315 16.02 15.15 -23.43
N PRO A 316 16.25 16.39 -23.90
CA PRO A 316 15.89 16.82 -25.26
C PRO A 316 16.65 16.06 -26.36
N GLU A 317 17.72 15.37 -26.03
CA GLU A 317 18.47 14.48 -26.92
C GLU A 317 17.92 13.04 -26.93
N GLY A 318 17.07 12.68 -25.97
CA GLY A 318 16.59 11.31 -25.75
C GLY A 318 17.32 10.59 -24.63
N LEU A 319 17.28 9.25 -24.65
CA LEU A 319 18.10 8.42 -23.77
C LEU A 319 19.45 8.21 -24.46
N ASP A 320 20.53 8.71 -23.85
CA ASP A 320 21.88 8.43 -24.34
C ASP A 320 22.09 6.91 -24.44
N GLY A 321 22.11 6.35 -25.66
CA GLY A 321 22.38 4.93 -25.92
C GLY A 321 21.18 3.99 -26.12
N GLY A 322 19.95 4.48 -26.25
CA GLY A 322 18.80 3.69 -26.71
C GLY A 322 18.12 4.37 -27.90
N LEU A 323 17.94 3.65 -29.01
CA LEU A 323 17.38 4.23 -30.24
C LEU A 323 15.89 4.61 -30.03
N PRO A 324 15.50 5.89 -30.16
CA PRO A 324 14.14 6.20 -30.53
C PRO A 324 13.88 5.65 -31.94
N GLU A 325 12.68 5.13 -32.19
CA GLU A 325 12.23 4.78 -33.54
C GLU A 325 12.44 5.98 -34.49
N PRO A 326 12.88 5.77 -35.74
CA PRO A 326 13.01 6.85 -36.72
C PRO A 326 11.70 7.63 -36.86
N GLY A 327 11.70 8.90 -36.40
CA GLY A 327 10.53 9.78 -36.42
C GLY A 327 9.78 9.95 -35.10
N ALA A 328 10.13 9.21 -34.04
CA ALA A 328 9.60 9.42 -32.70
C ALA A 328 10.38 10.52 -31.94
N PRO A 329 9.71 11.45 -31.23
CA PRO A 329 10.40 12.45 -30.42
C PRO A 329 11.19 11.79 -29.27
N PRO A 330 12.28 12.42 -28.79
CA PRO A 330 13.08 11.93 -27.68
C PRO A 330 12.22 11.71 -26.42
N VAL A 331 12.39 10.56 -25.75
CA VAL A 331 11.62 10.23 -24.54
C VAL A 331 12.30 10.84 -23.32
N ALA A 332 11.75 11.94 -22.83
CA ALA A 332 12.03 12.47 -21.50
C ALA A 332 10.84 12.17 -20.58
N ILE A 333 11.11 11.91 -19.29
CA ILE A 333 10.05 11.63 -18.30
C ILE A 333 10.25 12.54 -17.09
N SER A 334 9.22 13.33 -16.75
CA SER A 334 9.20 14.15 -15.54
C SER A 334 8.43 13.47 -14.41
N LEU A 335 8.89 13.71 -13.18
CA LEU A 335 8.27 13.23 -11.94
C LEU A 335 7.52 14.37 -11.26
N ARG A 336 6.24 14.15 -10.99
CA ARG A 336 5.41 15.04 -10.17
C ARG A 336 5.04 14.34 -8.87
N HIS A 337 5.38 14.93 -7.73
CA HIS A 337 5.06 14.39 -6.40
C HIS A 337 4.68 15.51 -5.41
N PRO A 338 3.92 15.21 -4.33
CA PRO A 338 3.27 16.24 -3.52
C PRO A 338 4.23 17.24 -2.87
N PRO A 339 5.35 16.84 -2.23
CA PRO A 339 6.32 17.79 -1.67
C PRO A 339 6.89 18.79 -2.68
N ARG A 340 7.11 18.35 -3.93
CA ARG A 340 7.61 19.24 -5.00
C ARG A 340 6.58 20.30 -5.39
N VAL A 341 5.31 19.92 -5.40
CA VAL A 341 4.17 20.76 -5.80
C VAL A 341 3.76 21.72 -4.69
N THR A 342 3.72 21.23 -3.46
CA THR A 342 3.17 21.95 -2.30
C THR A 342 4.23 22.74 -1.53
N GLY A 343 5.50 22.33 -1.61
CA GLY A 343 6.52 22.83 -0.67
C GLY A 343 6.28 22.36 0.75
N ASP A 344 5.59 21.23 0.97
CA ASP A 344 5.37 20.66 2.29
C ASP A 344 5.62 19.14 2.30
N LEU A 345 6.29 18.67 3.35
CA LEU A 345 6.56 17.26 3.62
C LEU A 345 5.71 16.68 4.74
N GLY A 346 4.96 17.53 5.44
CA GLY A 346 4.14 17.17 6.59
C GLY A 346 4.91 17.11 7.91
N PHE A 347 6.08 17.74 7.99
CA PHE A 347 6.88 17.79 9.21
C PHE A 347 6.19 18.57 10.35
N GLY A 348 5.22 19.44 10.02
CA GLY A 348 4.33 20.06 11.00
C GLY A 348 3.47 19.09 11.81
N ALA A 349 3.45 17.79 11.47
CA ALA A 349 2.81 16.74 12.27
C ALA A 349 3.70 16.20 13.41
N LEU A 350 5.03 16.31 13.29
CA LEU A 350 5.97 15.58 14.16
C LEU A 350 5.91 16.01 15.62
N LEU A 351 5.97 17.32 15.89
CA LEU A 351 5.91 17.84 17.25
C LEU A 351 4.52 17.64 17.89
N PRO A 352 3.39 17.88 17.19
CA PRO A 352 2.06 17.50 17.68
C PRO A 352 1.91 16.02 18.04
N LEU A 353 2.47 15.10 17.25
CA LEU A 353 2.44 13.67 17.57
C LEU A 353 3.11 13.36 18.92
N LEU A 354 4.25 14.01 19.22
CA LEU A 354 4.92 13.83 20.52
C LEU A 354 4.06 14.34 21.68
N ARG A 355 3.28 15.39 21.45
CA ARG A 355 2.37 16.00 22.44
C ARG A 355 1.04 15.26 22.59
N ALA A 356 0.74 14.28 21.74
CA ALA A 356 -0.55 13.58 21.75
C ALA A 356 -0.84 12.91 23.10
N ARG A 357 -2.11 12.94 23.52
CA ARG A 357 -2.60 12.29 24.74
C ARG A 357 -3.75 11.34 24.48
N ARG A 358 -4.53 11.59 23.44
CA ARG A 358 -5.67 10.79 22.98
C ARG A 358 -5.58 10.57 21.48
N VAL A 359 -6.35 9.60 20.98
CA VAL A 359 -6.43 9.28 19.56
C VAL A 359 -6.83 10.49 18.71
N ALA A 360 -7.72 11.35 19.22
CA ALA A 360 -8.11 12.57 18.51
C ALA A 360 -6.93 13.52 18.25
N ASP A 361 -5.92 13.54 19.12
CA ASP A 361 -4.72 14.36 18.90
C ASP A 361 -3.83 13.74 17.83
N VAL A 362 -3.73 12.41 17.78
CA VAL A 362 -3.03 11.68 16.70
C VAL A 362 -3.71 11.95 15.37
N ASP A 363 -5.04 11.82 15.32
CA ASP A 363 -5.85 12.07 14.13
C ASP A 363 -5.63 13.49 13.59
N ALA A 364 -5.72 14.50 14.47
CA ALA A 364 -5.47 15.90 14.11
C ALA A 364 -4.01 16.18 13.71
N ALA A 365 -3.03 15.50 14.32
CA ALA A 365 -1.63 15.65 13.94
C ALA A 365 -1.36 15.11 12.52
N VAL A 366 -1.93 13.94 12.18
CA VAL A 366 -1.71 13.30 10.88
C VAL A 366 -2.50 13.95 9.73
N ASP A 367 -3.41 14.89 10.00
CA ASP A 367 -4.00 15.75 8.96
C ASP A 367 -2.96 16.69 8.30
N ARG A 368 -1.86 16.97 9.01
CA ARG A 368 -0.71 17.73 8.48
C ARG A 368 0.26 16.85 7.71
N TRP A 369 0.07 15.53 7.68
CA TRP A 369 0.99 14.60 7.05
C TRP A 369 0.84 14.61 5.52
N VAL A 370 1.97 14.60 4.79
CA VAL A 370 1.97 14.63 3.32
C VAL A 370 2.47 13.32 2.73
N GLU A 371 3.71 12.91 3.01
CA GLU A 371 4.35 11.74 2.39
C GLU A 371 5.33 11.08 3.39
N PRO A 372 5.45 9.74 3.44
CA PRO A 372 4.74 8.71 2.66
C PRO A 372 3.28 8.53 3.06
N VAL A 373 2.45 8.05 2.13
CA VAL A 373 1.04 7.75 2.43
C VAL A 373 0.96 6.41 3.18
N ASN A 374 0.41 6.46 4.39
CA ASN A 374 0.36 5.34 5.32
C ASN A 374 -1.07 5.05 5.78
N VAL A 375 -1.33 3.83 6.23
CA VAL A 375 -2.46 3.52 7.11
C VAL A 375 -1.97 3.64 8.55
N VAL A 376 -2.68 4.44 9.35
CA VAL A 376 -2.43 4.71 10.76
C VAL A 376 -3.35 3.84 11.60
N LEU A 377 -2.78 3.15 12.58
CA LEU A 377 -3.48 2.48 13.67
C LEU A 377 -3.15 3.22 14.97
N ALA A 378 -4.16 3.67 15.73
CA ALA A 378 -3.92 4.29 17.04
C ALA A 378 -4.99 3.88 18.05
N ALA A 379 -4.62 3.86 19.32
CA ALA A 379 -5.52 3.62 20.43
C ALA A 379 -5.07 4.42 21.66
N ASP A 380 -6.01 4.76 22.54
CA ASP A 380 -5.74 5.46 23.79
C ASP A 380 -6.37 4.77 25.01
N THR A 381 -5.96 5.21 26.20
CA THR A 381 -6.41 4.68 27.49
C THR A 381 -7.86 5.03 27.83
N GLU A 382 -8.50 5.93 27.06
CA GLU A 382 -9.91 6.31 27.19
C GLU A 382 -10.81 5.45 26.31
N GLY A 383 -10.23 4.53 25.51
CA GLY A 383 -10.96 3.61 24.63
C GLY A 383 -11.11 4.11 23.20
N GLY A 384 -10.49 5.24 22.84
CA GLY A 384 -10.44 5.72 21.46
C GLY A 384 -9.64 4.78 20.56
N THR A 385 -10.08 4.64 19.30
CA THR A 385 -9.38 3.86 18.26
C THR A 385 -9.38 4.60 16.93
N LEU A 386 -8.31 4.45 16.15
CA LEU A 386 -8.17 5.01 14.81
C LEU A 386 -7.65 3.95 13.85
N HIS A 387 -8.28 3.89 12.68
CA HIS A 387 -7.81 3.11 11.53
C HIS A 387 -8.10 3.91 10.25
N ARG A 388 -7.10 4.62 9.71
CA ARG A 388 -7.29 5.47 8.52
C ARG A 388 -6.05 5.65 7.69
N VAL A 389 -6.22 6.09 6.46
CA VAL A 389 -5.11 6.58 5.63
C VAL A 389 -4.67 7.97 6.11
N ALA A 390 -3.37 8.27 6.01
CA ALA A 390 -2.79 9.59 6.21
C ALA A 390 -1.76 9.88 5.12
N GLY A 391 -1.79 11.09 4.58
CA GLY A 391 -0.95 11.53 3.46
C GLY A 391 -1.76 12.14 2.32
N ARG A 392 -1.08 12.79 1.36
CA ARG A 392 -1.70 13.52 0.24
C ARG A 392 -1.70 12.68 -1.02
N VAL A 393 -2.89 12.32 -1.49
CA VAL A 393 -3.10 11.67 -2.80
C VAL A 393 -3.85 12.63 -3.73
N PRO A 394 -3.31 12.99 -4.90
CA PRO A 394 -3.93 13.97 -5.78
C PRO A 394 -5.12 13.39 -6.56
N VAL A 395 -6.20 14.18 -6.69
CA VAL A 395 -7.32 13.84 -7.59
C VAL A 395 -6.89 14.09 -9.03
N ARG A 396 -7.04 13.10 -9.91
CA ARG A 396 -6.53 13.12 -11.29
C ARG A 396 -7.12 11.98 -12.13
N SER A 397 -6.86 12.02 -13.43
CA SER A 397 -7.24 10.96 -14.38
C SER A 397 -6.76 9.57 -13.96
N ALA A 398 -7.58 8.54 -14.19
CA ALA A 398 -7.22 7.14 -13.96
C ALA A 398 -5.97 6.70 -14.76
N ALA A 399 -5.70 7.33 -15.92
CA ALA A 399 -4.51 7.05 -16.71
C ALA A 399 -3.22 7.42 -15.96
N ASN A 400 -3.23 8.50 -15.18
CA ASN A 400 -2.09 8.91 -14.35
C ASN A 400 -1.74 7.82 -13.34
N ARG A 401 -2.73 7.08 -12.81
CA ARG A 401 -2.51 6.03 -11.81
C ARG A 401 -1.80 4.80 -12.37
N THR A 402 -2.08 4.46 -13.63
CA THR A 402 -1.67 3.18 -14.20
C THR A 402 -0.48 3.30 -15.15
N ARG A 403 -0.29 4.44 -15.83
CA ARG A 403 0.67 4.60 -16.93
C ARG A 403 1.45 5.91 -16.85
N LEU A 404 2.43 6.04 -17.73
CA LEU A 404 3.01 7.35 -18.06
C LEU A 404 2.01 8.10 -18.94
N VAL A 405 1.76 9.37 -18.63
CA VAL A 405 0.78 10.21 -19.36
C VAL A 405 1.49 11.24 -20.23
N ALA A 406 0.88 11.66 -21.35
CA ALA A 406 1.49 12.64 -22.23
C ALA A 406 1.37 14.05 -21.62
N ALA A 407 2.50 14.75 -21.45
CA ALA A 407 2.49 16.13 -20.91
C ALA A 407 1.83 17.16 -21.84
N TRP A 408 1.81 16.87 -23.14
CA TRP A 408 1.26 17.75 -24.18
C TRP A 408 -0.23 17.49 -24.47
N GLU A 409 -0.88 16.61 -23.70
CA GLU A 409 -2.31 16.32 -23.83
C GLU A 409 -3.07 16.87 -22.60
N PRO A 410 -4.25 17.49 -22.79
CA PRO A 410 -5.07 17.96 -21.68
C PRO A 410 -5.64 16.77 -20.88
N GLY A 411 -6.13 17.04 -19.66
CA GLY A 411 -6.83 16.04 -18.82
C GLY A 411 -5.97 15.31 -17.79
N HIS A 412 -4.65 15.56 -17.75
CA HIS A 412 -3.70 14.92 -16.83
C HIS A 412 -3.27 15.79 -15.64
N ALA A 413 -3.89 16.95 -15.45
CA ALA A 413 -3.60 17.85 -14.34
C ALA A 413 -4.20 17.32 -13.02
N TRP A 414 -3.55 17.67 -11.90
CA TRP A 414 -4.08 17.41 -10.57
C TRP A 414 -5.17 18.43 -10.22
N GLN A 415 -6.25 17.96 -9.60
CA GLN A 415 -7.46 18.74 -9.29
C GLN A 415 -7.79 18.67 -7.77
N GLY A 416 -6.81 19.01 -6.94
CA GLY A 416 -6.95 18.90 -5.48
C GLY A 416 -6.48 17.55 -4.95
N TRP A 417 -7.03 17.15 -3.80
CA TRP A 417 -6.57 16.00 -3.02
C TRP A 417 -7.76 15.14 -2.58
N HIS A 418 -7.56 13.82 -2.54
CA HIS A 418 -8.53 12.91 -1.95
C HIS A 418 -8.65 13.16 -0.45
N GLU A 419 -9.88 13.03 0.07
CA GLU A 419 -10.09 12.92 1.51
C GLU A 419 -9.53 11.58 2.01
N PRO A 420 -8.74 11.54 3.10
CA PRO A 420 -8.13 10.30 3.57
C PRO A 420 -9.17 9.26 4.04
N PRO A 421 -9.27 8.09 3.40
CA PRO A 421 -10.24 7.07 3.77
C PRO A 421 -10.05 6.54 5.20
N ARG A 422 -11.16 6.19 5.85
CA ARG A 422 -11.21 5.61 7.20
C ARG A 422 -11.80 4.20 7.15
N ALA A 423 -11.46 3.39 8.13
CA ALA A 423 -12.03 2.06 8.35
C ALA A 423 -12.34 1.86 9.84
N GLY A 424 -13.25 0.93 10.13
CA GLY A 424 -13.55 0.50 11.49
C GLY A 424 -12.66 -0.66 11.95
N LEU A 425 -13.05 -1.22 13.10
CA LEU A 425 -12.56 -2.50 13.59
C LEU A 425 -13.63 -3.57 13.33
N THR A 426 -13.21 -4.78 13.01
CA THR A 426 -14.06 -5.97 12.91
C THR A 426 -13.85 -6.81 14.16
N ASP A 427 -14.90 -7.09 14.93
CA ASP A 427 -14.84 -7.83 16.20
C ASP A 427 -13.79 -7.28 17.21
N GLY A 428 -13.64 -5.95 17.24
CA GLY A 428 -12.66 -5.28 18.08
C GLY A 428 -11.21 -5.43 17.61
N VAL A 429 -10.98 -5.80 16.34
CA VAL A 429 -9.66 -5.94 15.75
C VAL A 429 -9.56 -5.15 14.44
N ALA A 430 -8.41 -4.52 14.20
CA ALA A 430 -8.01 -4.03 12.87
C ALA A 430 -6.68 -4.68 12.48
N VAL A 431 -6.56 -5.14 11.23
CA VAL A 431 -5.33 -5.72 10.68
C VAL A 431 -5.01 -5.01 9.36
N MET A 432 -3.77 -4.55 9.24
CA MET A 432 -3.22 -4.03 8.00
C MET A 432 -1.86 -4.66 7.73
N ALA A 433 -1.77 -5.35 6.61
CA ALA A 433 -0.61 -6.02 6.07
C ALA A 433 -0.37 -5.57 4.61
N ASN A 434 -0.70 -4.31 4.30
CA ASN A 434 -0.61 -3.68 2.97
C ASN A 434 -1.54 -4.29 1.90
N GLN A 435 -2.47 -5.15 2.30
CA GLN A 435 -3.53 -5.64 1.45
C GLN A 435 -4.55 -4.53 1.15
N ARG A 436 -5.46 -4.78 0.19
CA ARG A 436 -6.59 -3.88 -0.06
C ARG A 436 -7.37 -3.65 1.25
N GLY A 437 -7.85 -2.43 1.44
CA GLY A 437 -8.51 -2.01 2.68
C GLY A 437 -8.95 -0.55 2.56
N PRO A 438 -8.78 0.31 3.58
CA PRO A 438 -9.12 1.73 3.46
C PRO A 438 -8.40 2.42 2.29
N ALA A 439 -7.19 1.97 1.92
CA ALA A 439 -6.44 2.56 0.80
C ALA A 439 -6.86 2.05 -0.60
N THR A 440 -7.83 1.15 -0.71
CA THR A 440 -8.32 0.59 -1.99
C THR A 440 -8.55 1.64 -3.09
N PRO A 441 -9.25 2.77 -2.85
CA PRO A 441 -9.51 3.75 -3.90
C PRO A 441 -8.25 4.51 -4.35
N LEU A 442 -7.14 4.42 -3.60
CA LEU A 442 -5.95 5.24 -3.80
C LEU A 442 -4.77 4.49 -4.43
N GLY A 443 -4.75 3.16 -4.39
CA GLY A 443 -3.65 2.33 -4.89
C GLY A 443 -3.96 1.59 -6.20
N VAL A 444 -2.98 0.85 -6.72
CA VAL A 444 -3.16 -0.07 -7.87
C VAL A 444 -2.67 -1.46 -7.47
N GLU A 445 -1.40 -1.53 -7.07
CA GLU A 445 -0.72 -2.73 -6.60
C GLU A 445 -0.80 -2.77 -5.08
N PHE A 446 -1.24 -3.90 -4.53
CA PHE A 446 -1.32 -4.16 -3.09
C PHE A 446 -0.63 -5.50 -2.80
N ALA A 447 -0.23 -5.70 -1.55
CA ALA A 447 0.18 -7.04 -1.14
C ALA A 447 -1.03 -8.00 -1.20
N PRO A 448 -0.83 -9.28 -1.57
CA PRO A 448 -1.87 -10.29 -1.43
C PRO A 448 -2.38 -10.37 0.03
N PRO A 449 -3.64 -10.76 0.26
CA PRO A 449 -4.24 -10.70 1.59
C PRO A 449 -3.70 -11.76 2.57
N HIS A 450 -2.87 -12.71 2.11
CA HIS A 450 -2.36 -13.85 2.87
C HIS A 450 -1.86 -13.51 4.28
N ARG A 451 -1.05 -12.45 4.43
CA ARG A 451 -0.54 -12.02 5.74
C ARG A 451 -1.64 -11.49 6.65
N ALA A 452 -2.52 -10.64 6.11
CA ALA A 452 -3.63 -10.07 6.87
C ALA A 452 -4.61 -11.14 7.33
N ASP A 453 -5.00 -12.05 6.42
CA ASP A 453 -5.92 -13.15 6.70
C ASP A 453 -5.31 -14.09 7.75
N ARG A 454 -4.01 -14.36 7.66
CA ARG A 454 -3.32 -15.20 8.65
C ARG A 454 -3.28 -14.54 10.03
N ILE A 455 -2.97 -13.24 10.12
CA ILE A 455 -2.99 -12.50 11.38
C ILE A 455 -4.41 -12.48 11.97
N ALA A 456 -5.43 -12.19 11.15
CA ALA A 456 -6.82 -12.19 11.59
C ALA A 456 -7.26 -13.57 12.10
N ALA A 457 -6.91 -14.64 11.40
CA ALA A 457 -7.20 -16.01 11.81
C ALA A 457 -6.51 -16.39 13.13
N LEU A 458 -5.24 -15.98 13.31
CA LEU A 458 -4.52 -16.19 14.57
C LEU A 458 -5.19 -15.44 15.72
N LEU A 459 -5.57 -14.17 15.50
CA LEU A 459 -6.28 -13.33 16.48
C LEU A 459 -7.66 -13.88 16.86
N ALA A 460 -8.38 -14.47 15.91
CA ALA A 460 -9.68 -15.12 16.12
C ALA A 460 -9.58 -16.41 16.94
N GLY A 461 -8.42 -17.08 16.93
CA GLY A 461 -8.19 -18.32 17.70
C GLY A 461 -8.19 -18.14 19.22
N ARG A 462 -8.32 -16.91 19.72
CA ARG A 462 -8.36 -16.59 21.15
C ARG A 462 -9.29 -15.41 21.43
N GLU A 463 -10.04 -15.52 22.52
CA GLU A 463 -11.00 -14.49 22.95
C GLU A 463 -10.30 -13.22 23.46
N ARG A 464 -9.32 -13.37 24.38
CA ARG A 464 -8.59 -12.27 25.02
C ARG A 464 -7.08 -12.38 24.88
N TRP A 465 -6.42 -11.28 24.53
CA TRP A 465 -4.99 -11.21 24.28
C TRP A 465 -4.22 -10.41 25.34
N SER A 466 -3.01 -10.87 25.69
CA SER A 466 -2.00 -10.08 26.40
C SER A 466 -0.90 -9.61 25.44
N ALA A 467 -0.12 -8.60 25.84
CA ALA A 467 1.03 -8.15 25.07
C ALA A 467 2.05 -9.27 24.79
N ALA A 468 2.25 -10.18 25.75
CA ALA A 468 3.13 -11.33 25.58
C ALA A 468 2.63 -12.30 24.50
N ASP A 469 1.31 -12.52 24.43
CA ASP A 469 0.71 -13.43 23.46
C ASP A 469 0.85 -12.92 22.02
N LEU A 470 0.71 -11.61 21.80
CA LEU A 470 0.82 -11.01 20.47
C LEU A 470 2.21 -11.19 19.85
N SER A 471 3.24 -11.37 20.69
CA SER A 471 4.61 -11.58 20.21
C SER A 471 4.73 -12.84 19.35
N ALA A 472 3.93 -13.87 19.63
CA ALA A 472 3.97 -15.15 18.90
C ALA A 472 3.41 -15.04 17.47
N ILE A 473 2.62 -14.01 17.16
CA ILE A 473 2.06 -13.82 15.82
C ILE A 473 3.17 -13.43 14.82
N HIS A 474 4.15 -12.63 15.25
CA HIS A 474 5.24 -12.16 14.39
C HIS A 474 6.09 -13.26 13.75
N THR A 475 6.10 -14.47 14.33
CA THR A 475 6.94 -15.58 13.89
C THR A 475 6.18 -16.64 13.11
N ASP A 476 4.92 -16.41 12.74
CA ASP A 476 4.19 -17.39 11.94
C ASP A 476 4.73 -17.49 10.51
N THR A 477 5.09 -18.71 10.12
CA THR A 477 5.78 -19.06 8.86
C THR A 477 4.87 -19.76 7.84
N HIS A 478 3.56 -19.73 8.04
CA HIS A 478 2.63 -20.39 7.12
C HIS A 478 2.52 -19.62 5.79
N LEU A 479 2.86 -20.28 4.69
CA LEU A 479 2.89 -19.71 3.34
C LEU A 479 1.60 -20.05 2.56
N ALA A 480 0.57 -19.21 2.69
CA ALA A 480 -0.70 -19.44 2.02
C ALA A 480 -0.60 -19.37 0.48
N SER A 481 0.28 -18.52 -0.06
CA SER A 481 0.52 -18.39 -1.51
C SER A 481 1.08 -19.65 -2.17
N ALA A 482 1.61 -20.61 -1.39
CA ALA A 482 2.05 -21.91 -1.90
C ALA A 482 0.92 -22.72 -2.57
N ALA A 483 -0.34 -22.46 -2.21
CA ALA A 483 -1.50 -23.19 -2.72
C ALA A 483 -1.53 -23.27 -4.26
N ALA A 484 -1.30 -22.15 -4.95
CA ALA A 484 -1.41 -22.10 -6.42
C ALA A 484 -0.41 -23.05 -7.12
N LEU A 485 0.80 -23.22 -6.58
CA LEU A 485 1.77 -24.16 -7.12
C LEU A 485 1.45 -25.61 -6.70
N LEU A 486 1.03 -25.83 -5.46
CA LEU A 486 0.66 -27.15 -4.96
C LEU A 486 -0.54 -27.74 -5.72
N ASP A 487 -1.55 -26.92 -6.06
CA ASP A 487 -2.71 -27.35 -6.85
C ASP A 487 -2.28 -27.81 -8.26
N ARG A 488 -1.34 -27.08 -8.89
CA ARG A 488 -0.78 -27.46 -10.19
C ARG A 488 0.03 -28.74 -10.09
N LEU A 489 0.82 -28.90 -9.04
CA LEU A 489 1.59 -30.12 -8.77
C LEU A 489 0.67 -31.33 -8.57
N ALA A 490 -0.43 -31.18 -7.84
CA ALA A 490 -1.40 -32.25 -7.59
C ALA A 490 -2.04 -32.79 -8.88
N ALA A 491 -2.23 -31.93 -9.88
CA ALA A 491 -2.81 -32.30 -11.17
C ALA A 491 -1.84 -33.02 -12.13
N LEU A 492 -0.53 -33.12 -11.81
CA LEU A 492 0.44 -33.75 -12.70
C LEU A 492 0.40 -35.27 -12.62
N ASP A 493 0.29 -35.93 -13.77
CA ASP A 493 0.42 -37.38 -14.00
C ASP A 493 1.71 -37.72 -14.77
N GLY A 494 2.09 -38.98 -15.02
CA GLY A 494 3.22 -39.28 -15.93
C GLY A 494 4.59 -38.71 -15.54
N LEU A 495 4.84 -38.54 -14.23
CA LEU A 495 6.11 -38.08 -13.67
C LEU A 495 7.13 -39.23 -13.54
N SER A 496 8.42 -38.90 -13.55
CA SER A 496 9.46 -39.84 -13.12
C SER A 496 9.27 -40.26 -11.66
N GLY A 497 9.80 -41.42 -11.26
CA GLY A 497 9.71 -41.90 -9.87
C GLY A 497 10.20 -40.86 -8.84
N PRO A 498 11.39 -40.24 -9.02
CA PRO A 498 11.86 -39.17 -8.16
C PRO A 498 10.94 -37.94 -8.14
N ALA A 499 10.40 -37.51 -9.29
CA ALA A 499 9.52 -36.35 -9.36
C ALA A 499 8.15 -36.61 -8.69
N ALA A 500 7.58 -37.81 -8.87
CA ALA A 500 6.36 -38.23 -8.18
C ALA A 500 6.57 -38.24 -6.66
N ALA A 501 7.70 -38.77 -6.19
CA ALA A 501 8.04 -38.77 -4.76
C ALA A 501 8.19 -37.34 -4.20
N LEU A 502 8.82 -36.43 -4.96
CA LEU A 502 8.95 -35.03 -4.59
C LEU A 502 7.59 -34.31 -4.54
N ARG A 503 6.74 -34.51 -5.56
CA ARG A 503 5.35 -34.01 -5.57
C ARG A 503 4.60 -34.46 -4.33
N ASP A 504 4.58 -35.77 -4.07
CA ASP A 504 3.81 -36.35 -2.96
C ASP A 504 4.31 -35.87 -1.60
N ARG A 505 5.62 -35.65 -1.47
CA ARG A 505 6.22 -35.01 -0.29
C ARG A 505 5.71 -33.58 -0.11
N LEU A 506 5.74 -32.76 -1.16
CA LEU A 506 5.28 -31.36 -1.12
C LEU A 506 3.77 -31.24 -0.87
N LEU A 507 2.95 -32.19 -1.36
CA LEU A 507 1.51 -32.21 -1.08
C LEU A 507 1.17 -32.55 0.38
N ARG A 508 2.09 -33.17 1.13
CA ARG A 508 1.96 -33.42 2.58
C ARG A 508 2.61 -32.36 3.45
N TRP A 509 3.41 -31.46 2.87
CA TRP A 509 4.05 -30.38 3.59
C TRP A 509 3.00 -29.45 4.19
N ASP A 510 3.23 -29.03 5.44
CA ASP A 510 2.36 -28.17 6.25
C ASP A 510 2.41 -26.68 5.85
N ARG A 511 3.14 -26.36 4.78
CA ARG A 511 3.34 -25.02 4.24
C ARG A 511 4.09 -24.08 5.17
N ARG A 512 4.83 -24.60 6.16
CA ARG A 512 5.66 -23.79 7.06
C ARG A 512 7.07 -23.61 6.52
N MET A 513 7.45 -22.35 6.32
CA MET A 513 8.77 -21.92 5.85
C MET A 513 9.77 -21.81 7.00
N ASP A 514 9.84 -22.84 7.85
CA ASP A 514 10.75 -22.88 9.00
C ASP A 514 12.19 -23.14 8.54
N ALA A 515 13.17 -22.48 9.18
CA ALA A 515 14.59 -22.58 8.82
C ALA A 515 15.11 -24.03 8.77
N ASP A 516 14.63 -24.91 9.65
CA ASP A 516 15.05 -26.31 9.71
C ASP A 516 14.23 -27.24 8.79
N SER A 517 13.31 -26.69 7.99
CA SER A 517 12.44 -27.49 7.11
C SER A 517 13.13 -27.82 5.79
N ALA A 518 13.36 -29.12 5.56
CA ALA A 518 13.79 -29.64 4.27
C ALA A 518 12.66 -29.62 3.21
N ASP A 519 11.39 -29.61 3.64
CA ASP A 519 10.24 -29.50 2.74
C ASP A 519 10.09 -28.07 2.20
N ALA A 520 10.31 -27.06 3.05
CA ALA A 520 10.36 -25.66 2.64
C ALA A 520 11.49 -25.41 1.63
N ALA A 521 12.68 -26.00 1.85
CA ALA A 521 13.78 -25.95 0.89
C ALA A 521 13.39 -26.57 -0.47
N ALA A 522 12.76 -27.74 -0.43
CA ALA A 522 12.30 -28.44 -1.63
C ALA A 522 11.23 -27.62 -2.38
N PHE A 523 10.28 -27.03 -1.65
CA PHE A 523 9.26 -26.15 -2.23
C PHE A 523 9.90 -24.91 -2.87
N ALA A 524 10.82 -24.22 -2.16
CA ALA A 524 11.51 -23.05 -2.67
C ALA A 524 12.32 -23.36 -3.94
N ALA A 525 12.95 -24.54 -4.00
CA ALA A 525 13.68 -25.00 -5.19
C ALA A 525 12.74 -25.21 -6.39
N VAL A 526 11.61 -25.90 -6.21
CA VAL A 526 10.61 -26.08 -7.28
C VAL A 526 10.03 -24.74 -7.71
N ARG A 527 9.63 -23.88 -6.76
CA ARG A 527 9.13 -22.53 -7.02
C ARG A 527 10.13 -21.71 -7.84
N GLY A 528 11.40 -21.70 -7.44
CA GLY A 528 12.47 -21.00 -8.14
C GLY A 528 12.70 -21.56 -9.55
N ALA A 529 12.61 -22.87 -9.74
CA ALA A 529 12.70 -23.50 -11.06
C ALA A 529 11.53 -23.07 -11.96
N VAL A 530 10.29 -23.09 -11.45
CA VAL A 530 9.11 -22.60 -12.21
C VAL A 530 9.30 -21.15 -12.63
N VAL A 531 9.73 -20.28 -11.72
CA VAL A 531 9.98 -18.86 -12.03
C VAL A 531 11.00 -18.69 -13.13
N ARG A 532 12.15 -19.38 -13.06
CA ARG A 532 13.18 -19.31 -14.11
C ARG A 532 12.68 -19.82 -15.45
N ARG A 533 11.86 -20.88 -15.46
CA ARG A 533 11.29 -21.45 -16.68
C ARG A 533 10.28 -20.50 -17.32
N LEU A 534 9.36 -19.95 -16.53
CA LEU A 534 8.44 -18.91 -17.02
C LEU A 534 9.22 -17.71 -17.58
N ALA A 535 10.22 -17.21 -16.86
CA ALA A 535 11.05 -16.09 -17.32
C ALA A 535 11.83 -16.37 -18.60
N ALA A 536 12.16 -17.64 -18.87
CA ALA A 536 12.82 -18.08 -20.10
C ALA A 536 11.84 -18.36 -21.24
N HIS A 537 10.53 -18.44 -20.98
CA HIS A 537 9.53 -18.81 -21.97
C HIS A 537 9.46 -17.76 -23.11
N PRO A 538 9.32 -18.18 -24.39
CA PRO A 538 9.26 -17.26 -25.53
C PRO A 538 8.20 -16.16 -25.44
N ALA A 539 7.06 -16.43 -24.79
CA ALA A 539 6.00 -15.45 -24.58
C ALA A 539 6.45 -14.21 -23.78
N PHE A 540 7.43 -14.35 -22.88
CA PHE A 540 8.00 -13.23 -22.12
C PHE A 540 9.35 -12.76 -22.69
N ALA A 541 9.75 -13.24 -23.87
CA ALA A 541 11.07 -12.96 -24.44
C ALA A 541 11.37 -11.46 -24.56
N ALA A 542 10.36 -10.66 -24.92
CA ALA A 542 10.48 -9.22 -25.10
C ALA A 542 10.66 -8.45 -23.78
N LEU A 543 10.25 -9.03 -22.64
CA LEU A 543 10.39 -8.42 -21.32
C LEU A 543 11.75 -8.67 -20.66
N ARG A 544 12.61 -9.52 -21.27
CA ARG A 544 13.93 -9.85 -20.71
C ARG A 544 14.92 -8.70 -20.82
N THR A 545 14.75 -7.85 -21.83
CA THR A 545 15.58 -6.66 -22.03
C THR A 545 14.82 -5.46 -21.49
N PRO A 546 15.16 -4.96 -20.29
CA PRO A 546 14.47 -3.80 -19.74
C PRO A 546 14.74 -2.57 -20.62
N PRO A 547 13.82 -1.58 -20.64
CA PRO A 547 14.06 -0.31 -21.29
C PRO A 547 15.36 0.35 -20.79
N ALA A 548 15.97 1.20 -21.60
CA ALA A 548 17.22 1.92 -21.30
C ALA A 548 17.05 3.04 -20.25
N TYR A 549 16.27 2.79 -19.21
CA TYR A 549 16.14 3.68 -18.06
C TYR A 549 17.40 3.66 -17.19
N PRO A 550 17.65 4.72 -16.40
CA PRO A 550 18.75 4.79 -15.46
C PRO A 550 18.87 3.54 -14.57
N ALA A 551 20.11 3.13 -14.28
CA ALA A 551 20.39 1.87 -13.60
C ALA A 551 19.71 1.73 -12.22
N VAL A 552 19.43 2.85 -11.55
CA VAL A 552 18.69 2.91 -10.27
C VAL A 552 17.31 2.23 -10.35
N PHE A 553 16.67 2.22 -11.53
CA PHE A 553 15.34 1.62 -11.71
C PHE A 553 15.37 0.13 -12.09
N ARG A 554 16.54 -0.45 -12.37
CA ARG A 554 16.68 -1.86 -12.78
C ARG A 554 15.98 -2.86 -11.84
N PRO A 555 16.01 -2.70 -10.49
CA PRO A 555 15.32 -3.63 -9.60
C PRO A 555 13.81 -3.75 -9.87
N TRP A 556 13.16 -2.70 -10.37
CA TRP A 556 11.74 -2.71 -10.72
C TRP A 556 11.45 -3.22 -12.14
N LEU A 557 12.47 -3.36 -12.99
CA LEU A 557 12.32 -3.75 -14.40
C LEU A 557 12.78 -5.18 -14.68
N ALA A 558 13.43 -5.83 -13.71
CA ALA A 558 13.96 -7.19 -13.88
C ALA A 558 12.82 -8.22 -13.96
N LEU A 559 12.75 -8.96 -15.08
CA LEU A 559 11.69 -9.93 -15.35
C LEU A 559 11.62 -11.07 -14.33
N VAL A 560 12.77 -11.66 -13.95
CA VAL A 560 12.80 -12.82 -13.04
C VAL A 560 12.15 -12.47 -11.69
N PRO A 561 12.56 -11.38 -11.00
CA PRO A 561 11.83 -10.91 -9.83
C PRO A 561 10.34 -10.67 -10.09
N ARG A 562 9.97 -10.00 -11.19
CA ARG A 562 8.56 -9.72 -11.50
C ARG A 562 7.71 -10.97 -11.62
N ILE A 563 8.22 -12.02 -12.27
CA ILE A 563 7.56 -13.34 -12.31
C ILE A 563 7.55 -14.00 -10.94
N GLY A 564 8.64 -13.89 -10.17
CA GLY A 564 8.75 -14.45 -8.83
C GLY A 564 7.65 -13.96 -7.89
N TYR A 565 7.43 -12.65 -7.83
CA TYR A 565 6.38 -12.05 -6.99
C TYR A 565 4.98 -12.25 -7.57
N ALA A 566 4.82 -12.22 -8.89
CA ALA A 566 3.52 -12.42 -9.55
C ALA A 566 3.13 -13.90 -9.76
N LEU A 567 3.93 -14.86 -9.26
CA LEU A 567 3.80 -16.27 -9.63
C LEU A 567 2.40 -16.83 -9.36
N GLU A 568 1.78 -16.45 -8.24
CA GLU A 568 0.43 -16.88 -7.90
C GLU A 568 -0.60 -16.44 -8.97
N HIS A 569 -0.56 -15.17 -9.39
CA HIS A 569 -1.42 -14.66 -10.45
C HIS A 569 -1.18 -15.39 -11.77
N LEU A 570 0.09 -15.58 -12.16
CA LEU A 570 0.47 -16.26 -13.40
C LEU A 570 -0.01 -17.72 -13.41
N LEU A 571 0.10 -18.42 -12.28
CA LEU A 571 -0.35 -19.80 -12.15
C LEU A 571 -1.88 -19.92 -12.10
N ARG A 572 -2.60 -18.90 -11.63
CA ARG A 572 -4.08 -18.90 -11.54
C ARG A 572 -4.81 -18.32 -12.74
N ALA A 573 -4.15 -17.53 -13.58
CA ALA A 573 -4.80 -16.92 -14.74
C ALA A 573 -5.54 -17.97 -15.60
N GLU A 574 -6.66 -17.62 -16.23
CA GLU A 574 -7.38 -18.57 -17.09
C GLU A 574 -6.53 -18.91 -18.33
N GLU A 575 -5.96 -17.87 -18.95
CA GLU A 575 -5.07 -17.90 -20.11
C GLU A 575 -3.73 -17.27 -19.72
N LEU A 576 -2.61 -17.66 -20.36
CA LEU A 576 -1.30 -17.04 -20.12
C LEU A 576 -0.44 -17.05 -21.38
N TYR A 577 -0.84 -16.29 -22.40
CA TYR A 577 -0.08 -16.11 -23.64
C TYR A 577 0.33 -17.43 -24.33
N GLY A 578 -0.53 -18.44 -24.27
CA GLY A 578 -0.30 -19.78 -24.80
C GLY A 578 0.69 -20.63 -23.99
N ILE A 579 1.11 -20.19 -22.80
CA ILE A 579 1.99 -20.96 -21.92
C ILE A 579 1.24 -22.17 -21.35
N ASP A 580 1.73 -23.38 -21.67
CA ASP A 580 1.34 -24.60 -20.96
C ASP A 580 2.02 -24.65 -19.59
N ARG A 581 1.33 -24.06 -18.60
CA ARG A 581 1.82 -24.02 -17.21
C ARG A 581 2.00 -25.39 -16.60
N SER A 582 1.19 -26.39 -16.98
CA SER A 582 1.33 -27.75 -16.47
C SER A 582 2.63 -28.37 -16.99
N ALA A 583 2.98 -28.14 -18.26
CA ALA A 583 4.27 -28.56 -18.81
C ALA A 583 5.45 -27.85 -18.14
N GLU A 584 5.36 -26.55 -17.89
CA GLU A 584 6.44 -25.80 -17.22
C GLU A 584 6.64 -26.22 -15.76
N VAL A 585 5.56 -26.42 -15.00
CA VAL A 585 5.61 -26.91 -13.62
C VAL A 585 6.14 -28.34 -13.56
N ARG A 586 5.71 -29.22 -14.48
CA ARG A 586 6.25 -30.58 -14.62
C ARG A 586 7.75 -30.56 -14.84
N ALA A 587 8.23 -29.79 -15.81
CA ALA A 587 9.65 -29.75 -16.13
C ALA A 587 10.49 -29.16 -14.99
N ALA A 588 9.97 -28.15 -14.27
CA ALA A 588 10.61 -27.61 -13.05
C ALA A 588 10.71 -28.68 -11.94
N LEU A 589 9.65 -29.47 -11.75
CA LEU A 589 9.61 -30.54 -10.77
C LEU A 589 10.62 -31.65 -11.12
N GLU A 590 10.68 -32.07 -12.39
CA GLU A 590 11.66 -33.06 -12.88
C GLU A 590 13.10 -32.56 -12.72
N GLU A 591 13.38 -31.30 -13.07
CA GLU A 591 14.70 -30.68 -12.87
C GLU A 591 15.11 -30.71 -11.39
N THR A 592 14.17 -30.35 -10.51
CA THR A 592 14.41 -30.29 -9.07
C THR A 592 14.59 -31.69 -8.48
N ALA A 593 13.82 -32.67 -8.95
CA ALA A 593 13.93 -34.06 -8.49
C ALA A 593 15.24 -34.72 -8.92
N ALA A 594 15.78 -34.34 -10.09
CA ALA A 594 17.09 -34.81 -10.55
C ALA A 594 18.25 -34.20 -9.75
N ARG A 595 18.06 -33.01 -9.16
CA ARG A 595 19.05 -32.28 -8.35
C ARG A 595 18.38 -31.64 -7.13
N PRO A 596 17.95 -32.45 -6.14
CA PRO A 596 17.24 -31.93 -4.98
C PRO A 596 18.15 -31.00 -4.17
N PRO A 597 17.60 -29.97 -3.51
CA PRO A 597 18.38 -29.14 -2.61
C PRO A 597 18.96 -29.99 -1.47
N ALA A 598 20.22 -29.76 -1.14
CA ALA A 598 20.85 -30.36 0.03
C ALA A 598 20.51 -29.50 1.26
N GLY A 599 19.99 -30.15 2.32
CA GLY A 599 19.74 -29.49 3.60
C GLY A 599 18.33 -28.89 3.75
N THR A 600 18.28 -27.78 4.48
CA THR A 600 17.07 -27.13 5.02
C THR A 600 16.89 -25.73 4.43
N TRP A 601 15.72 -25.12 4.62
CA TRP A 601 15.43 -23.78 4.06
C TRP A 601 16.42 -22.74 4.54
N GLY A 602 16.66 -22.76 5.84
CA GLY A 602 17.71 -22.05 6.52
C GLY A 602 19.09 -22.63 6.24
N ASP A 603 19.39 -23.28 5.11
CA ASP A 603 20.74 -23.49 4.54
C ASP A 603 21.06 -22.56 3.37
N THR A 604 20.03 -22.06 2.69
CA THR A 604 20.16 -21.05 1.63
C THR A 604 19.47 -19.73 1.99
N HIS A 605 18.39 -19.76 2.78
CA HIS A 605 17.70 -18.58 3.28
C HIS A 605 18.47 -17.94 4.42
N ARG A 606 19.10 -16.81 4.12
CA ARG A 606 20.06 -16.15 4.99
C ARG A 606 19.87 -14.64 5.00
N LEU A 607 20.04 -14.04 6.17
CA LEU A 607 20.04 -12.59 6.31
C LEU A 607 21.24 -11.98 5.58
N ALA A 608 20.97 -11.11 4.61
CA ALA A 608 21.96 -10.39 3.83
C ALA A 608 21.68 -8.89 3.94
N PRO A 609 22.08 -8.24 5.04
CA PRO A 609 21.77 -6.84 5.26
C PRO A 609 22.54 -5.96 4.27
N TRP A 610 21.91 -4.87 3.84
CA TRP A 610 22.55 -3.84 3.03
C TRP A 610 23.55 -3.03 3.86
N ARG A 611 24.68 -2.68 3.25
CA ARG A 611 25.74 -1.86 3.85
C ARG A 611 26.25 -0.89 2.80
N ALA A 612 26.58 0.32 3.24
CA ALA A 612 27.22 1.31 2.39
C ALA A 612 28.62 0.86 1.93
N LEU A 613 29.34 0.13 2.78
CA LEU A 613 30.63 -0.45 2.46
C LEU A 613 30.59 -1.98 2.60
N PRO A 614 31.30 -2.73 1.74
CA PRO A 614 31.43 -4.16 1.93
C PRO A 614 32.12 -4.47 3.28
N PRO A 615 31.76 -5.58 3.94
CA PRO A 615 32.45 -6.02 5.14
C PRO A 615 33.92 -6.36 4.88
N GLU A 616 34.76 -6.17 5.89
CA GLU A 616 36.16 -6.60 5.86
C GLU A 616 36.29 -8.14 5.92
N ALA A 617 35.35 -8.82 6.59
CA ALA A 617 35.27 -10.28 6.63
C ALA A 617 33.85 -10.76 6.31
N LEU A 618 33.75 -11.76 5.42
CA LEU A 618 32.50 -12.48 5.15
C LEU A 618 32.22 -13.43 6.32
N GLY A 619 31.58 -12.92 7.38
CA GLY A 619 31.06 -13.75 8.47
C GLY A 619 29.92 -14.65 8.01
N GLU A 620 29.60 -15.67 8.81
CA GLU A 620 28.43 -16.50 8.56
C GLU A 620 27.16 -15.64 8.62
N LYS A 621 26.33 -15.74 7.57
CA LYS A 621 25.04 -15.07 7.54
C LYS A 621 24.06 -15.82 8.44
N PRO A 622 23.24 -15.15 9.26
CA PRO A 622 22.22 -15.83 10.07
C PRO A 622 21.19 -16.60 9.24
N ARG A 623 20.81 -17.79 9.72
CA ARG A 623 19.72 -18.62 9.20
C ARG A 623 18.38 -17.93 9.46
N LEU A 624 17.45 -17.99 8.50
CA LEU A 624 16.14 -17.36 8.62
C LEU A 624 15.01 -18.37 8.40
N SER A 625 13.95 -18.20 9.17
CA SER A 625 12.60 -18.73 8.88
C SER A 625 11.77 -17.63 8.24
N GLY A 626 10.69 -18.01 7.55
CA GLY A 626 9.76 -17.10 6.88
C GLY A 626 9.97 -17.05 5.37
N ASP A 627 9.09 -16.30 4.71
CA ASP A 627 9.11 -16.01 3.27
C ASP A 627 8.27 -14.73 3.02
N HIS A 628 8.17 -14.25 1.79
CA HIS A 628 7.55 -12.96 1.47
C HIS A 628 6.09 -12.82 1.93
N ASP A 629 5.26 -13.85 1.71
CA ASP A 629 3.83 -13.83 2.06
C ASP A 629 3.52 -14.45 3.44
N CYS A 630 4.54 -14.83 4.21
CA CYS A 630 4.37 -15.25 5.60
C CYS A 630 4.16 -14.04 6.51
N VAL A 631 3.53 -14.22 7.67
CA VAL A 631 3.50 -13.16 8.70
C VAL A 631 4.92 -12.77 9.09
N LEU A 632 5.77 -13.77 9.33
CA LEU A 632 7.22 -13.59 9.37
C LEU A 632 7.75 -13.34 7.95
N CYS A 633 7.64 -12.09 7.50
CA CYS A 633 8.03 -11.69 6.15
C CYS A 633 9.56 -11.57 6.03
N THR A 634 10.27 -12.65 5.73
CA THR A 634 11.69 -12.62 5.35
C THR A 634 11.79 -12.87 3.85
N SER A 635 11.82 -11.78 3.07
CA SER A 635 11.62 -11.89 1.63
C SER A 635 12.89 -12.38 0.91
N SER A 636 12.81 -13.56 0.31
CA SER A 636 13.72 -14.01 -0.75
C SER A 636 13.32 -13.41 -2.10
N VAL A 637 14.07 -13.66 -3.18
CA VAL A 637 13.64 -13.34 -4.55
C VAL A 637 13.54 -14.64 -5.34
N PRO A 638 12.34 -15.25 -5.43
CA PRO A 638 12.16 -16.54 -6.08
C PRO A 638 12.78 -16.58 -7.48
N GLY A 639 13.53 -17.65 -7.77
CA GLY A 639 14.21 -17.83 -9.05
C GLY A 639 15.58 -17.14 -9.17
N LEU A 640 15.88 -16.13 -8.33
CA LEU A 640 17.13 -15.37 -8.33
C LEU A 640 18.03 -15.68 -7.13
N THR A 641 17.52 -15.56 -5.91
CA THR A 641 18.28 -15.80 -4.68
C THR A 641 17.39 -16.13 -3.50
N ASP A 642 17.86 -17.01 -2.63
CA ASP A 642 17.22 -17.32 -1.35
C ASP A 642 17.65 -16.34 -0.25
N LEU A 643 18.65 -15.49 -0.48
CA LEU A 643 19.07 -14.50 0.50
C LEU A 643 17.93 -13.49 0.78
N ALA A 644 17.74 -13.15 2.05
CA ALA A 644 16.81 -12.11 2.46
C ALA A 644 17.56 -10.83 2.82
N ALA A 645 17.39 -9.81 1.99
CA ALA A 645 17.79 -8.44 2.32
C ALA A 645 16.64 -7.62 2.91
N ARG A 646 15.40 -8.13 2.86
CA ARG A 646 14.19 -7.46 3.34
C ARG A 646 13.48 -8.31 4.38
N GLY A 647 13.05 -7.68 5.46
CA GLY A 647 12.20 -8.30 6.49
C GLY A 647 11.89 -7.36 7.65
N PRO A 648 11.52 -7.88 8.84
CA PRO A 648 11.15 -7.06 10.00
C PRO A 648 12.30 -6.15 10.45
N ALA A 649 12.25 -4.88 10.08
CA ALA A 649 13.22 -3.86 10.46
C ALA A 649 13.07 -3.42 11.92
N ALA A 650 11.91 -3.72 12.51
CA ALA A 650 11.65 -3.74 13.94
C ALA A 650 10.45 -4.67 14.18
N ARG A 651 10.24 -5.07 15.43
CA ARG A 651 8.95 -5.61 15.90
C ARG A 651 8.59 -4.91 17.21
N TYR A 652 7.31 -4.70 17.46
CA TYR A 652 6.84 -4.04 18.67
C TYR A 652 5.46 -4.52 19.09
N VAL A 653 5.19 -4.40 20.39
CA VAL A 653 3.89 -4.54 21.04
C VAL A 653 3.76 -3.42 22.06
N TRP A 654 2.77 -2.54 21.87
CA TRP A 654 2.40 -1.45 22.75
C TRP A 654 1.22 -1.87 23.62
N ASP A 655 1.44 -1.83 24.94
CA ASP A 655 0.44 -2.12 25.97
C ASP A 655 -0.01 -0.82 26.66
N LEU A 656 -1.26 -0.43 26.40
CA LEU A 656 -1.83 0.81 26.97
C LEU A 656 -2.27 0.67 28.43
N ALA A 657 -2.45 -0.54 28.97
CA ALA A 657 -2.71 -0.67 30.40
C ALA A 657 -1.46 -0.33 31.20
N ARG A 658 -0.31 -0.82 30.75
CA ARG A 658 0.97 -0.67 31.45
C ARG A 658 2.09 -0.56 30.43
N ARG A 659 2.61 0.65 30.25
CA ARG A 659 3.69 0.94 29.30
C ARG A 659 4.94 0.08 29.50
N ASP A 660 5.26 -0.33 30.73
CA ASP A 660 6.38 -1.25 31.04
C ASP A 660 6.17 -2.69 30.52
N ASP A 661 4.93 -3.08 30.23
CA ASP A 661 4.61 -4.39 29.65
C ASP A 661 4.73 -4.39 28.11
N SER A 662 5.00 -3.21 27.52
CA SER A 662 5.35 -3.06 26.11
C SER A 662 6.70 -3.69 25.79
N ARG A 663 6.85 -4.12 24.54
CA ARG A 663 8.04 -4.86 24.06
C ARG A 663 8.41 -4.46 22.65
N TRP A 664 9.68 -4.60 22.31
CA TRP A 664 10.20 -4.25 20.99
C TRP A 664 11.54 -4.91 20.70
N VAL A 665 11.96 -4.97 19.44
CA VAL A 665 13.29 -5.46 19.06
C VAL A 665 13.68 -4.93 17.67
N VAL A 666 14.97 -4.76 17.43
CA VAL A 666 15.55 -4.47 16.10
C VAL A 666 16.48 -5.63 15.65
N PRO A 667 16.70 -5.83 14.34
CA PRO A 667 17.46 -6.98 13.82
C PRO A 667 18.94 -7.04 14.23
N LEU A 668 19.50 -5.90 14.65
CA LEU A 668 20.90 -5.76 15.02
C LEU A 668 21.03 -5.34 16.49
N GLY A 669 21.12 -4.05 16.75
CA GLY A 669 21.19 -3.49 18.09
C GLY A 669 20.96 -1.97 18.06
N ALA A 670 20.98 -1.34 19.24
CA ALA A 670 20.68 0.09 19.38
C ALA A 670 21.79 0.98 18.80
N CYS A 671 23.05 0.53 18.83
CA CYS A 671 24.22 1.28 18.39
C CYS A 671 24.66 0.86 16.98
N GLY A 672 25.00 1.82 16.13
CA GLY A 672 25.51 1.56 14.77
C GLY A 672 27.04 1.51 14.68
N VAL A 673 27.75 1.70 15.79
CA VAL A 673 29.23 1.71 15.81
C VAL A 673 29.76 0.27 15.78
N PRO A 674 30.53 -0.12 14.75
CA PRO A 674 31.15 -1.44 14.70
C PRO A 674 32.01 -1.72 15.93
N GLY A 675 31.85 -2.89 16.55
CA GLY A 675 32.57 -3.28 17.76
C GLY A 675 31.93 -2.83 19.08
N SER A 676 30.88 -2.02 19.05
CA SER A 676 30.05 -1.76 20.23
C SER A 676 29.39 -3.05 20.72
N ALA A 677 29.29 -3.23 22.04
CA ALA A 677 28.51 -4.32 22.63
C ALA A 677 27.05 -4.32 22.18
N HIS A 678 26.52 -3.15 21.82
CA HIS A 678 25.13 -2.94 21.41
C HIS A 678 24.96 -2.83 19.88
N HIS A 679 25.95 -3.30 19.10
CA HIS A 679 25.85 -3.34 17.64
C HIS A 679 24.96 -4.50 17.16
N ARG A 680 25.03 -5.66 17.81
CA ARG A 680 24.33 -6.89 17.40
C ARG A 680 23.75 -7.72 18.55
N ASP A 681 23.69 -7.17 19.76
CA ASP A 681 23.20 -7.86 20.95
C ASP A 681 21.72 -8.26 20.89
N GLN A 682 20.90 -7.60 20.07
CA GLN A 682 19.51 -7.98 19.85
C GLN A 682 19.30 -9.02 18.73
N GLN A 683 20.28 -9.24 17.85
CA GLN A 683 20.14 -10.16 16.71
C GLN A 683 19.71 -11.58 17.11
N PRO A 684 20.27 -12.23 18.15
CA PRO A 684 19.82 -13.57 18.56
C PRO A 684 18.35 -13.60 18.98
N ARG A 685 17.88 -12.56 19.69
CA ARG A 685 16.47 -12.43 20.09
C ARG A 685 15.57 -12.20 18.89
N TRP A 686 15.97 -11.30 17.98
CA TRP A 686 15.22 -11.03 16.75
C TRP A 686 15.08 -12.29 15.88
N LEU A 687 16.12 -13.12 15.79
CA LEU A 687 16.07 -14.41 15.08
C LEU A 687 15.11 -15.40 15.74
N ALA A 688 15.08 -15.45 17.07
CA ALA A 688 14.16 -16.29 17.83
C ALA A 688 12.71 -15.76 17.85
N GLY A 689 12.50 -14.49 17.47
CA GLY A 689 11.21 -13.80 17.62
C GLY A 689 10.96 -13.21 19.00
N ASP A 690 11.96 -13.24 19.88
CA ASP A 690 11.89 -12.64 21.21
C ASP A 690 11.96 -11.11 21.12
N LEU A 691 11.11 -10.45 21.89
CA LEU A 691 11.12 -9.00 22.06
C LEU A 691 11.81 -8.62 23.38
N VAL A 692 12.58 -7.54 23.38
CA VAL A 692 13.14 -6.96 24.62
C VAL A 692 12.09 -6.08 25.31
N PRO A 693 12.06 -6.03 26.65
CA PRO A 693 11.10 -5.20 27.38
C PRO A 693 11.40 -3.70 27.18
N VAL A 694 10.35 -2.89 27.22
CA VAL A 694 10.48 -1.44 27.39
C VAL A 694 10.82 -1.15 28.86
N VAL A 695 11.78 -0.26 29.11
CA VAL A 695 12.13 0.21 30.46
C VAL A 695 11.67 1.65 30.64
N THR A 696 10.68 1.90 31.51
CA THR A 696 10.26 3.28 31.83
C THR A 696 10.76 3.82 33.17
N ASP A 697 11.22 2.96 34.08
CA ASP A 697 11.77 3.36 35.37
C ASP A 697 13.20 3.92 35.23
N TRP A 698 13.35 5.23 35.46
CA TRP A 698 14.63 5.94 35.38
C TRP A 698 15.69 5.40 36.36
N THR A 699 15.30 4.77 37.47
CA THR A 699 16.25 4.22 38.45
C THR A 699 16.96 2.97 37.95
N ARG A 700 16.41 2.31 36.93
CA ARG A 700 17.00 1.15 36.25
C ARG A 700 17.89 1.53 35.07
N LEU A 701 17.96 2.81 34.73
CA LEU A 701 18.74 3.32 33.62
C LEU A 701 20.09 3.85 34.10
N ARG A 702 21.13 3.64 33.29
CA ARG A 702 22.48 4.15 33.55
C ARG A 702 22.62 5.54 32.93
N LYS A 703 22.80 6.58 33.76
CA LYS A 703 23.12 7.93 33.26
C LYS A 703 24.50 7.94 32.60
N GLU A 704 24.61 8.51 31.41
CA GLU A 704 25.90 8.80 30.79
C GLU A 704 26.54 10.02 31.48
N PRO A 705 27.87 10.04 31.66
CA PRO A 705 28.55 11.19 32.24
C PRO A 705 28.39 12.43 31.37
N ASP A 706 28.12 13.57 32.01
CA ASP A 706 28.00 14.87 31.33
C ASP A 706 29.36 15.24 30.69
N ARG A 707 29.37 15.50 29.37
CA ARG A 707 30.56 15.96 28.66
C ARG A 707 30.77 17.47 28.89
N PRO A 708 32.02 17.95 29.11
CA PRO A 708 32.29 19.38 29.07
C PRO A 708 32.02 19.92 27.66
N HIS A 709 31.22 20.99 27.58
CA HIS A 709 30.96 21.71 26.33
C HIS A 709 32.29 22.25 25.79
N ARG A 710 32.68 21.86 24.57
CA ARG A 710 33.89 22.37 23.93
C ARG A 710 33.56 23.77 23.39
N PRO A 711 34.22 24.86 23.85
CA PRO A 711 33.92 26.20 23.35
C PRO A 711 34.19 26.27 21.85
N GLU A 712 33.36 27.01 21.13
CA GLU A 712 33.52 27.30 19.70
C GLU A 712 34.94 27.79 19.40
N ALA A 713 35.60 27.17 18.43
CA ALA A 713 36.84 27.71 17.89
C ALA A 713 36.52 29.06 17.20
N PRO A 714 37.29 30.14 17.45
CA PRO A 714 37.02 31.43 16.86
C PRO A 714 37.05 31.32 15.33
N ALA A 715 36.05 31.93 14.68
CA ALA A 715 35.94 31.98 13.23
C ALA A 715 37.27 32.44 12.61
N GLY A 716 37.90 31.56 11.82
CA GLY A 716 39.05 31.92 11.01
C GLY A 716 38.69 33.03 10.01
N PRO A 717 39.66 33.85 9.58
CA PRO A 717 39.37 35.05 8.79
C PRO A 717 38.69 34.68 7.46
N SER A 718 37.54 35.30 7.22
CA SER A 718 36.76 35.23 5.98
C SER A 718 37.62 35.58 4.77
N GLN A 719 37.68 34.68 3.79
CA GLN A 719 38.22 34.99 2.46
C GLN A 719 37.29 35.97 1.70
N PRO A 720 37.82 36.82 0.80
CA PRO A 720 37.12 38.00 0.30
C PRO A 720 36.04 37.66 -0.74
N THR A 721 34.83 38.15 -0.51
CA THR A 721 33.74 38.18 -1.49
C THR A 721 33.95 39.29 -2.52
N VAL A 722 33.83 38.95 -3.80
CA VAL A 722 33.82 39.88 -4.96
C VAL A 722 32.49 40.66 -4.99
N PRO A 723 32.46 41.97 -5.31
CA PRO A 723 31.30 42.83 -5.01
C PRO A 723 30.23 42.82 -6.11
N ALA A 724 28.97 42.73 -5.71
CA ALA A 724 27.80 43.05 -6.54
C ALA A 724 27.47 44.55 -6.45
N GLY A 725 27.24 45.18 -7.61
CA GLY A 725 26.91 46.61 -7.75
C GLY A 725 25.49 46.99 -7.31
N PRO A 726 25.19 48.30 -7.23
CA PRO A 726 24.14 48.83 -6.37
C PRO A 726 22.80 49.02 -7.10
N SER A 727 21.69 48.88 -6.37
CA SER A 727 20.45 49.57 -6.70
C SER A 727 19.84 50.14 -5.43
N GLN A 728 19.56 51.44 -5.49
CA GLN A 728 19.05 52.29 -4.42
C GLN A 728 17.50 52.27 -4.36
N PRO A 729 16.91 52.77 -3.26
CA PRO A 729 15.56 52.48 -2.81
C PRO A 729 14.55 53.60 -3.11
N THR A 730 13.26 53.27 -3.10
CA THR A 730 12.18 54.25 -2.88
C THR A 730 10.97 53.60 -2.21
N ASP A 731 10.72 54.03 -0.97
CA ASP A 731 9.40 54.18 -0.33
C ASP A 731 9.18 55.72 -0.21
N PRO A 732 7.97 56.30 0.02
CA PRO A 732 7.06 55.89 1.12
C PRO A 732 5.53 56.20 0.98
N ALA A 733 4.80 55.84 2.04
CA ALA A 733 3.68 56.55 2.71
C ALA A 733 2.24 55.98 2.60
N GLY A 734 1.63 55.73 3.79
CA GLY A 734 0.20 55.42 4.04
C GLY A 734 -0.74 56.65 3.98
N PRO A 735 -1.96 56.68 4.59
CA PRO A 735 -2.25 56.22 5.97
C PRO A 735 -3.69 55.67 6.29
N THR A 736 -3.86 55.11 7.52
CA THR A 736 -4.99 55.13 8.54
C THR A 736 -6.48 55.25 8.11
N ALA A 737 -7.53 54.67 8.74
CA ALA A 737 -7.89 54.57 10.17
C ALA A 737 -9.19 53.75 10.46
N ALA A 738 -9.35 53.33 11.74
CA ALA A 738 -10.56 53.27 12.62
C ALA A 738 -11.70 52.20 12.47
N GLY A 739 -12.04 51.54 13.62
CA GLY A 739 -13.20 50.63 13.86
C GLY A 739 -14.50 51.38 14.28
N PRO A 740 -15.41 50.88 15.18
CA PRO A 740 -15.57 49.58 15.88
C PRO A 740 -17.06 49.04 15.93
N THR A 741 -17.34 48.03 16.77
CA THR A 741 -18.58 47.72 17.57
C THR A 741 -19.31 46.36 17.41
N ASP A 742 -19.43 45.68 18.56
CA ASP A 742 -20.21 44.50 19.02
C ASP A 742 -21.69 44.85 19.34
N PRO A 743 -22.56 44.03 20.01
CA PRO A 743 -22.82 42.57 20.08
C PRO A 743 -24.36 42.22 20.11
N ALA A 744 -24.75 40.93 20.28
CA ALA A 744 -25.81 40.39 21.18
C ALA A 744 -26.52 39.08 20.69
N GLY A 745 -26.72 38.10 21.60
CA GLY A 745 -27.65 36.94 21.48
C GLY A 745 -29.10 37.30 21.86
N PRO A 746 -29.98 36.41 22.42
CA PRO A 746 -29.83 34.99 22.82
C PRO A 746 -31.10 34.08 22.62
N THR A 747 -31.09 32.89 23.27
CA THR A 747 -32.19 32.09 23.91
C THR A 747 -33.08 31.04 23.17
N ASP A 748 -32.89 29.78 23.63
CA ASP A 748 -33.76 28.59 23.91
C ASP A 748 -35.21 28.86 24.45
N PRO A 749 -36.09 27.87 24.87
CA PRO A 749 -36.05 26.37 24.92
C PRO A 749 -37.41 25.59 24.68
N ALA A 750 -37.38 24.25 24.90
CA ALA A 750 -38.36 23.37 25.60
C ALA A 750 -39.30 22.39 24.82
N GLY A 751 -39.35 21.12 25.30
CA GLY A 751 -40.09 19.92 24.81
C GLY A 751 -41.62 19.87 25.13
N PRO A 752 -42.30 18.73 25.47
CA PRO A 752 -41.80 17.38 25.91
C PRO A 752 -42.64 16.10 25.51
N SER A 753 -42.16 14.91 25.93
CA SER A 753 -42.91 13.71 26.47
C SER A 753 -43.81 12.85 25.52
N GLN A 754 -44.09 11.55 25.67
CA GLN A 754 -43.96 10.55 26.76
C GLN A 754 -44.33 9.12 26.25
N THR A 755 -43.62 8.06 26.72
CA THR A 755 -44.08 6.71 27.23
C THR A 755 -44.98 5.78 26.37
N THR A 756 -44.98 4.43 26.42
CA THR A 756 -44.83 3.42 27.51
C THR A 756 -44.52 2.00 26.94
N ASP A 757 -43.72 1.23 27.71
CA ASP A 757 -43.55 -0.25 27.76
C ASP A 757 -44.78 -0.95 28.45
N PRO A 758 -44.82 -2.27 28.85
CA PRO A 758 -44.01 -3.49 28.55
C PRO A 758 -44.84 -4.82 28.44
N ALA A 759 -44.14 -5.98 28.29
CA ALA A 759 -44.27 -7.24 29.08
C ALA A 759 -44.32 -8.58 28.29
N GLY A 760 -43.42 -9.53 28.65
CA GLY A 760 -43.33 -10.93 28.17
C GLY A 760 -44.32 -11.90 28.86
N PRO A 761 -44.01 -13.18 29.18
CA PRO A 761 -42.82 -14.03 28.90
C PRO A 761 -43.18 -15.49 28.45
N SER A 762 -42.17 -16.35 28.30
CA SER A 762 -42.10 -17.76 28.79
C SER A 762 -41.58 -18.79 27.78
N ALA A 763 -40.77 -19.70 28.33
CA ALA A 763 -39.90 -20.66 27.68
C ALA A 763 -40.42 -22.11 27.70
N ALA A 764 -39.69 -22.95 26.95
CA ALA A 764 -39.51 -24.41 27.06
C ALA A 764 -40.58 -25.36 26.49
N THR A 765 -40.22 -26.17 25.48
CA THR A 765 -39.81 -27.60 25.64
C THR A 765 -39.54 -28.30 24.30
N ASP A 766 -38.56 -29.21 24.33
CA ASP A 766 -38.14 -30.12 23.25
C ASP A 766 -39.22 -31.12 22.80
N ALA A 767 -39.23 -31.46 21.51
CA ALA A 767 -39.02 -32.83 20.98
C ALA A 767 -39.84 -33.15 19.71
N GLN A 768 -39.08 -33.58 18.68
CA GLN A 768 -39.39 -34.54 17.62
C GLN A 768 -40.42 -34.19 16.52
N HIS A 769 -39.88 -34.14 15.30
CA HIS A 769 -40.55 -34.01 14.00
C HIS A 769 -41.61 -35.10 13.74
N PRO A 770 -42.80 -34.69 13.27
CA PRO A 770 -43.65 -35.49 12.39
C PRO A 770 -43.68 -34.86 10.96
N PRO A 771 -44.31 -35.51 9.96
CA PRO A 771 -43.89 -35.48 8.55
C PRO A 771 -44.24 -34.18 7.82
N ARG A 772 -43.45 -33.84 6.79
CA ARG A 772 -43.62 -32.65 5.94
C ARG A 772 -45.03 -32.59 5.34
N SER A 773 -45.84 -31.67 5.86
CA SER A 773 -47.03 -31.13 5.20
C SER A 773 -46.68 -30.50 3.84
N PRO A 774 -47.63 -30.43 2.88
CA PRO A 774 -47.43 -29.66 1.65
C PRO A 774 -47.14 -28.21 2.04
N MET A 775 -45.98 -27.69 1.63
CA MET A 775 -45.62 -26.30 1.88
C MET A 775 -46.72 -25.41 1.30
N SER A 776 -47.40 -24.65 2.16
CA SER A 776 -48.22 -23.54 1.71
C SER A 776 -47.34 -22.61 0.88
N ASP A 777 -47.70 -22.34 -0.37
CA ASP A 777 -47.05 -21.33 -1.20
C ASP A 777 -47.07 -19.99 -0.45
N PRO A 778 -45.92 -19.52 0.09
CA PRO A 778 -45.88 -18.32 0.93
C PRO A 778 -46.12 -17.05 0.11
N TYR A 779 -46.12 -17.15 -1.23
CA TYR A 779 -46.34 -16.05 -2.16
C TYR A 779 -47.77 -16.01 -2.71
N ALA A 780 -48.65 -16.94 -2.30
CA ALA A 780 -50.01 -17.06 -2.84
C ALA A 780 -50.86 -15.80 -2.59
N SER A 781 -50.63 -15.08 -1.49
CA SER A 781 -51.34 -13.85 -1.13
C SER A 781 -50.77 -12.58 -1.77
N ARG A 782 -49.59 -12.64 -2.42
CA ARG A 782 -48.96 -11.47 -3.06
C ARG A 782 -49.55 -11.24 -4.44
N THR A 783 -49.94 -10.01 -4.75
CA THR A 783 -50.46 -9.63 -6.07
C THR A 783 -49.32 -9.60 -7.10
N ALA A 784 -49.51 -10.28 -8.23
CA ALA A 784 -48.55 -10.28 -9.33
C ALA A 784 -48.78 -9.09 -10.25
N VAL A 785 -47.70 -8.47 -10.75
CA VAL A 785 -47.77 -7.47 -11.82
C VAL A 785 -47.93 -8.10 -13.20
N HIS A 786 -47.59 -9.39 -13.31
CA HIS A 786 -47.88 -10.21 -14.49
C HIS A 786 -48.07 -11.66 -14.09
N GLU A 787 -49.07 -12.32 -14.66
CA GLU A 787 -49.31 -13.75 -14.48
C GLU A 787 -49.68 -14.38 -15.82
N GLN A 788 -49.00 -15.46 -16.18
CA GLN A 788 -49.22 -16.14 -17.45
C GLN A 788 -49.09 -17.65 -17.28
N GLN A 789 -50.08 -18.37 -17.77
CA GLN A 789 -50.01 -19.81 -17.94
C GLN A 789 -49.27 -20.11 -19.25
N VAL A 790 -48.19 -20.89 -19.17
CA VAL A 790 -47.41 -21.31 -20.34
C VAL A 790 -47.62 -22.80 -20.57
N ASP A 791 -48.16 -23.16 -21.73
CA ASP A 791 -48.47 -24.54 -22.09
C ASP A 791 -47.23 -25.44 -21.99
N GLY A 792 -47.35 -26.52 -21.24
CA GLY A 792 -46.25 -27.48 -21.01
C GLY A 792 -45.11 -26.97 -20.11
N PHE A 793 -45.12 -25.70 -19.67
CA PHE A 793 -44.10 -25.15 -18.78
C PHE A 793 -44.64 -24.88 -17.36
N GLY A 794 -45.87 -24.40 -17.23
CA GLY A 794 -46.50 -24.11 -15.93
C GLY A 794 -46.88 -22.64 -15.78
N ARG A 795 -47.30 -22.26 -14.57
CA ARG A 795 -47.76 -20.90 -14.26
C ARG A 795 -46.59 -20.03 -13.84
N VAL A 796 -46.36 -18.93 -14.55
CA VAL A 796 -45.32 -17.95 -14.21
C VAL A 796 -45.95 -16.67 -13.68
N ARG A 797 -45.47 -16.19 -12.52
CA ARG A 797 -45.91 -14.96 -11.86
C ARG A 797 -44.70 -14.03 -11.67
N VAL A 798 -44.85 -12.76 -12.00
CA VAL A 798 -43.88 -11.71 -11.74
C VAL A 798 -44.42 -10.87 -10.58
N LEU A 799 -43.73 -10.89 -9.44
CA LEU A 799 -44.13 -10.15 -8.25
C LEU A 799 -43.20 -8.93 -8.07
N PRO A 800 -43.69 -7.76 -7.65
CA PRO A 800 -42.83 -6.72 -7.10
C PRO A 800 -42.00 -7.30 -5.96
N LEU A 801 -40.71 -6.98 -5.89
CA LEU A 801 -39.82 -7.50 -4.86
C LEU A 801 -40.23 -6.96 -3.48
N ASP A 802 -40.37 -7.84 -2.49
CA ASP A 802 -40.52 -7.44 -1.09
C ASP A 802 -39.14 -7.60 -0.45
N VAL A 803 -38.42 -6.49 -0.30
CA VAL A 803 -37.03 -6.51 0.14
C VAL A 803 -36.88 -7.23 1.48
N THR A 804 -37.82 -7.05 2.41
CA THR A 804 -37.72 -7.65 3.75
C THR A 804 -37.98 -9.16 3.70
N ALA A 805 -38.99 -9.58 2.94
CA ALA A 805 -39.35 -11.00 2.86
C ALA A 805 -38.46 -11.82 1.93
N ASP A 806 -37.92 -11.20 0.87
CA ASP A 806 -37.25 -11.91 -0.22
C ASP A 806 -35.71 -11.91 -0.09
N VAL A 807 -35.11 -11.01 0.72
CA VAL A 807 -33.65 -10.90 0.83
C VAL A 807 -32.91 -12.20 1.19
N PRO A 808 -33.44 -13.12 2.05
CA PRO A 808 -32.73 -14.36 2.32
C PRO A 808 -32.61 -15.27 1.08
N VAL A 809 -33.58 -15.20 0.17
CA VAL A 809 -33.54 -15.92 -1.11
C VAL A 809 -32.58 -15.24 -2.07
N LEU A 810 -32.63 -13.90 -2.17
CA LEU A 810 -31.76 -13.14 -3.06
C LEU A 810 -30.29 -13.26 -2.66
N HIS A 811 -29.98 -13.07 -1.37
CA HIS A 811 -28.62 -13.14 -0.83
C HIS A 811 -27.96 -14.47 -1.18
N ARG A 812 -28.71 -15.58 -1.04
CA ARG A 812 -28.24 -16.90 -1.45
C ARG A 812 -27.87 -16.94 -2.94
N TRP A 813 -28.73 -16.42 -3.82
CA TRP A 813 -28.49 -16.47 -5.25
C TRP A 813 -27.34 -15.59 -5.72
N VAL A 814 -27.23 -14.37 -5.18
CA VAL A 814 -26.24 -13.39 -5.61
C VAL A 814 -24.85 -13.62 -4.99
N SER A 815 -24.77 -14.38 -3.90
CA SER A 815 -23.50 -14.72 -3.24
C SER A 815 -22.74 -15.86 -3.93
N GLU A 816 -23.42 -16.67 -4.75
CA GLU A 816 -22.81 -17.82 -5.43
C GLU A 816 -21.85 -17.40 -6.54
N GLU A 817 -20.77 -18.16 -6.75
CA GLU A 817 -19.75 -17.90 -7.79
C GLU A 817 -20.36 -17.76 -9.19
N ARG A 818 -21.43 -18.50 -9.50
CA ARG A 818 -22.15 -18.40 -10.80
C ARG A 818 -22.78 -17.02 -11.04
N ALA A 819 -22.97 -16.24 -9.98
CA ALA A 819 -23.53 -14.90 -10.01
C ALA A 819 -22.43 -13.81 -9.97
N VAL A 820 -21.15 -14.14 -10.19
CA VAL A 820 -20.02 -13.18 -10.21
C VAL A 820 -20.30 -11.93 -11.06
N PHE A 821 -20.96 -12.10 -12.20
CA PHE A 821 -21.32 -11.00 -13.10
C PHE A 821 -22.53 -10.16 -12.65
N TRP A 822 -23.22 -10.57 -11.58
CA TRP A 822 -24.25 -9.78 -10.91
C TRP A 822 -23.66 -8.73 -9.97
N GLY A 823 -22.38 -8.89 -9.57
CA GLY A 823 -21.62 -7.85 -8.87
C GLY A 823 -21.93 -7.71 -7.37
N MET A 824 -22.54 -8.73 -6.75
CA MET A 824 -22.92 -8.71 -5.33
C MET A 824 -22.23 -9.80 -4.49
N ASN A 825 -21.24 -10.49 -5.04
CA ASN A 825 -20.49 -11.52 -4.30
C ASN A 825 -19.71 -10.89 -3.14
N GLY A 826 -19.77 -11.54 -1.97
CA GLY A 826 -19.11 -11.05 -0.76
C GLY A 826 -19.90 -9.99 0.01
N LEU A 827 -21.07 -9.56 -0.48
CA LEU A 827 -21.99 -8.72 0.28
C LEU A 827 -22.71 -9.54 1.35
N THR A 828 -22.98 -8.91 2.50
CA THR A 828 -23.83 -9.45 3.56
C THR A 828 -25.31 -9.38 3.17
N GLU A 829 -26.16 -10.17 3.82
CA GLU A 829 -27.62 -10.13 3.60
C GLU A 829 -28.19 -8.72 3.82
N GLN A 830 -27.70 -8.01 4.84
CA GLN A 830 -28.08 -6.62 5.11
C GLN A 830 -27.69 -5.67 3.97
N GLN A 831 -26.47 -5.78 3.45
CA GLN A 831 -26.04 -4.94 2.32
C GLN A 831 -26.85 -5.21 1.06
N VAL A 832 -27.24 -6.47 0.82
CA VAL A 832 -28.15 -6.82 -0.28
C VAL A 832 -29.53 -6.18 -0.03
N ALA A 833 -30.06 -6.22 1.19
CA ALA A 833 -31.31 -5.55 1.53
C ALA A 833 -31.24 -4.03 1.28
N GLU A 834 -30.16 -3.38 1.71
CA GLU A 834 -29.94 -1.93 1.52
C GLU A 834 -29.92 -1.53 0.04
N ILE A 835 -29.28 -2.33 -0.83
CA ILE A 835 -29.25 -2.07 -2.27
C ILE A 835 -30.65 -2.17 -2.89
N TYR A 836 -31.40 -3.23 -2.58
CA TYR A 836 -32.75 -3.38 -3.12
C TYR A 836 -33.75 -2.39 -2.51
N ALA A 837 -33.58 -1.99 -1.24
CA ALA A 837 -34.37 -0.94 -0.61
C ALA A 837 -34.12 0.41 -1.27
N HIS A 838 -32.85 0.74 -1.60
CA HIS A 838 -32.53 1.94 -2.36
C HIS A 838 -33.15 1.90 -3.76
N MET A 839 -33.03 0.78 -4.48
CA MET A 839 -33.62 0.66 -5.82
C MET A 839 -35.15 0.80 -5.79
N ASP A 840 -35.83 0.30 -4.74
CA ASP A 840 -37.28 0.46 -4.57
C ASP A 840 -37.71 1.93 -4.39
N THR A 841 -36.78 2.84 -4.05
CA THR A 841 -37.05 4.29 -4.02
C THR A 841 -36.99 4.96 -5.40
N LEU A 842 -36.54 4.26 -6.44
CA LEU A 842 -36.35 4.83 -7.78
C LEU A 842 -37.59 4.65 -8.65
N ASP A 843 -38.00 5.71 -9.34
CA ASP A 843 -39.10 5.66 -10.32
C ASP A 843 -38.70 4.96 -11.64
N THR A 844 -37.39 4.73 -11.84
CA THR A 844 -36.82 4.30 -13.13
C THR A 844 -36.19 2.92 -13.09
N HIS A 845 -36.08 2.29 -11.92
CA HIS A 845 -35.46 0.99 -11.71
C HIS A 845 -36.35 0.15 -10.81
N HIS A 846 -36.67 -1.08 -11.21
CA HIS A 846 -37.58 -1.95 -10.45
C HIS A 846 -37.06 -3.37 -10.41
N ALA A 847 -37.10 -4.00 -9.23
CA ALA A 847 -36.86 -5.43 -9.06
C ALA A 847 -38.16 -6.22 -8.91
N HIS A 848 -38.13 -7.42 -9.47
CA HIS A 848 -39.24 -8.35 -9.41
C HIS A 848 -38.75 -9.76 -9.08
N LEU A 849 -39.44 -10.44 -8.17
CA LEU A 849 -39.26 -11.86 -7.93
C LEU A 849 -40.14 -12.65 -8.89
N VAL A 850 -39.54 -13.56 -9.66
CA VAL A 850 -40.23 -14.39 -10.64
C VAL A 850 -40.48 -15.76 -10.05
N LEU A 851 -41.74 -16.18 -10.03
CA LEU A 851 -42.18 -17.48 -9.53
C LEU A 851 -42.64 -18.39 -10.67
N LYS A 852 -42.33 -19.68 -10.56
CA LYS A 852 -42.93 -20.75 -11.37
C LYS A 852 -43.67 -21.70 -10.43
N ASP A 853 -44.97 -21.85 -10.63
CA ASP A 853 -45.84 -22.73 -9.84
C ASP A 853 -45.69 -22.53 -8.31
N GLY A 854 -45.49 -21.27 -7.87
CA GLY A 854 -45.30 -20.90 -6.46
C GLY A 854 -43.85 -20.96 -5.95
N VAL A 855 -42.88 -21.34 -6.80
CA VAL A 855 -41.46 -21.45 -6.44
C VAL A 855 -40.66 -20.30 -7.04
N PRO A 856 -39.82 -19.58 -6.26
CA PRO A 856 -38.90 -18.57 -6.80
C PRO A 856 -37.88 -19.18 -7.77
N VAL A 857 -37.82 -18.64 -8.99
CA VAL A 857 -36.98 -19.16 -10.07
C VAL A 857 -36.09 -18.13 -10.76
N ALA A 858 -36.35 -16.83 -10.60
CA ALA A 858 -35.48 -15.79 -11.10
C ALA A 858 -35.70 -14.46 -10.35
N LEU A 859 -34.69 -13.61 -10.40
CA LEU A 859 -34.75 -12.20 -10.08
C LEU A 859 -34.64 -11.41 -11.39
N LEU A 860 -35.65 -10.57 -11.67
CA LEU A 860 -35.72 -9.70 -12.83
C LEU A 860 -35.57 -8.25 -12.36
N GLN A 861 -34.57 -7.54 -12.88
CA GLN A 861 -34.47 -6.09 -12.75
C GLN A 861 -34.80 -5.44 -14.09
N THR A 862 -35.57 -4.36 -14.04
CA THR A 862 -35.90 -3.52 -15.20
C THR A 862 -35.48 -2.11 -14.93
N TYR A 863 -35.01 -1.41 -15.95
CA TYR A 863 -34.65 0.00 -15.81
C TYR A 863 -34.91 0.80 -17.10
N GLU A 864 -35.08 2.10 -16.97
CA GLU A 864 -35.16 3.02 -18.11
C GLU A 864 -33.75 3.32 -18.64
N PRO A 865 -33.37 2.91 -19.87
CA PRO A 865 -32.00 3.08 -20.35
C PRO A 865 -31.55 4.54 -20.42
N ALA A 866 -32.47 5.50 -20.57
CA ALA A 866 -32.16 6.93 -20.54
C ALA A 866 -31.82 7.47 -19.13
N ALA A 867 -32.16 6.72 -18.08
CA ALA A 867 -31.88 7.04 -16.68
C ALA A 867 -30.77 6.15 -16.09
N ASP A 868 -30.12 5.33 -16.92
CA ASP A 868 -29.00 4.47 -16.55
C ASP A 868 -27.78 4.81 -17.43
N ARG A 869 -26.59 4.49 -16.92
CA ARG A 869 -25.32 4.73 -17.63
C ARG A 869 -25.23 4.07 -19.00
N VAL A 870 -26.00 3.00 -19.27
CA VAL A 870 -26.06 2.40 -20.61
C VAL A 870 -26.58 3.37 -21.66
N GLY A 871 -27.41 4.34 -21.28
CA GLY A 871 -27.95 5.34 -22.21
C GLY A 871 -26.89 6.27 -22.80
N GLU A 872 -25.71 6.35 -22.19
CA GLU A 872 -24.57 7.11 -22.72
C GLU A 872 -23.82 6.34 -23.82
N CYS A 873 -24.05 5.02 -23.91
CA CYS A 873 -23.26 4.12 -24.74
C CYS A 873 -23.95 3.74 -26.06
N TYR A 874 -25.25 3.98 -26.20
CA TYR A 874 -26.00 3.74 -27.43
C TYR A 874 -27.16 4.72 -27.57
N PRO A 875 -27.63 5.00 -28.80
CA PRO A 875 -28.78 5.89 -28.99
C PRO A 875 -30.07 5.21 -28.50
N VAL A 876 -30.49 5.58 -27.28
CA VAL A 876 -31.73 5.12 -26.65
C VAL A 876 -32.94 5.53 -27.50
N GLN A 877 -33.82 4.58 -27.79
CA GLN A 877 -35.05 4.83 -28.54
C GLN A 877 -36.26 4.93 -27.60
N PRO A 878 -37.27 5.76 -27.94
CA PRO A 878 -38.52 5.79 -27.19
C PRO A 878 -39.17 4.41 -27.10
N GLY A 879 -39.40 3.93 -25.88
CA GLY A 879 -39.94 2.60 -25.61
C GLY A 879 -38.89 1.50 -25.45
N ASP A 880 -37.59 1.84 -25.35
CA ASP A 880 -36.57 0.93 -24.84
C ASP A 880 -36.81 0.61 -23.36
N ILE A 881 -36.49 -0.62 -22.95
CA ILE A 881 -36.42 -1.02 -21.54
C ILE A 881 -35.19 -1.89 -21.30
N GLY A 882 -34.39 -1.53 -20.30
CA GLY A 882 -33.22 -2.27 -19.86
C GLY A 882 -33.60 -3.42 -18.95
N VAL A 883 -32.91 -4.55 -19.06
CA VAL A 883 -33.19 -5.76 -18.28
C VAL A 883 -31.93 -6.45 -17.79
N HIS A 884 -31.88 -6.75 -16.49
CA HIS A 884 -30.98 -7.74 -15.91
C HIS A 884 -31.77 -8.94 -15.39
N LEU A 885 -31.30 -10.14 -15.68
CA LEU A 885 -31.98 -11.39 -15.29
C LEU A 885 -31.00 -12.35 -14.62
N LEU A 886 -31.25 -12.65 -13.34
CA LEU A 886 -30.55 -13.70 -12.60
C LEU A 886 -31.48 -14.89 -12.44
N LEU A 887 -31.06 -16.06 -12.91
CA LEU A 887 -31.79 -17.30 -12.70
C LEU A 887 -31.42 -17.90 -11.34
N ALA A 888 -32.36 -18.59 -10.69
CA ALA A 888 -32.10 -19.38 -9.49
C ALA A 888 -31.06 -20.49 -9.75
N PRO A 889 -30.39 -21.02 -8.72
CA PRO A 889 -29.52 -22.18 -8.84
C PRO A 889 -30.30 -23.37 -9.40
N VAL A 890 -29.62 -24.25 -10.14
CA VAL A 890 -30.28 -25.38 -10.79
C VAL A 890 -30.69 -26.42 -9.75
N GLU A 891 -31.96 -26.42 -9.39
CA GLU A 891 -32.60 -27.47 -8.58
C GLU A 891 -33.88 -27.96 -9.28
N GLY A 892 -34.16 -29.27 -9.20
CA GLY A 892 -35.40 -29.87 -9.73
C GLY A 892 -35.62 -29.67 -11.24
N ASP A 893 -36.81 -29.19 -11.62
CA ASP A 893 -37.27 -29.07 -13.02
C ASP A 893 -36.49 -28.07 -13.89
N ALA A 894 -35.62 -27.25 -13.29
CA ALA A 894 -34.76 -26.28 -13.99
C ALA A 894 -33.61 -26.92 -14.81
N ALA A 895 -33.35 -28.21 -14.63
CA ALA A 895 -32.29 -28.94 -15.34
C ALA A 895 -32.68 -29.47 -16.73
N ARG A 896 -33.91 -29.23 -17.21
CA ARG A 896 -34.42 -29.77 -18.48
C ARG A 896 -34.10 -28.85 -19.68
N PRO A 897 -33.82 -29.40 -20.89
CA PRO A 897 -33.66 -28.61 -22.10
C PRO A 897 -34.89 -27.73 -22.37
N GLY A 898 -34.67 -26.47 -22.76
CA GLY A 898 -35.75 -25.52 -23.07
C GLY A 898 -36.31 -24.75 -21.86
N TRP A 899 -35.85 -25.02 -20.64
CA TRP A 899 -36.38 -24.38 -19.43
C TRP A 899 -36.27 -22.84 -19.45
N THR A 900 -35.10 -22.30 -19.80
CA THR A 900 -34.92 -20.85 -19.88
C THR A 900 -35.75 -20.21 -21.00
N ALA A 901 -35.99 -20.93 -22.10
CA ALA A 901 -36.87 -20.44 -23.16
C ALA A 901 -38.31 -20.32 -22.66
N GLY A 902 -38.79 -21.35 -21.94
CA GLY A 902 -40.13 -21.33 -21.32
C GLY A 902 -40.32 -20.23 -20.28
N LEU A 903 -39.26 -19.86 -19.54
CA LEU A 903 -39.29 -18.75 -18.59
C LEU A 903 -39.24 -17.38 -19.29
N LEU A 904 -38.47 -17.25 -20.37
CA LEU A 904 -38.32 -15.97 -21.07
C LEU A 904 -39.59 -15.56 -21.82
N THR A 905 -40.42 -16.49 -22.30
CA THR A 905 -41.69 -16.17 -22.98
C THR A 905 -42.60 -15.25 -22.15
N PRO A 906 -43.00 -15.60 -20.91
CA PRO A 906 -43.86 -14.74 -20.11
C PRO A 906 -43.18 -13.45 -19.66
N LEU A 907 -41.85 -13.44 -19.48
CA LEU A 907 -41.10 -12.22 -19.17
C LEU A 907 -41.10 -11.25 -20.36
N THR A 908 -40.90 -11.73 -21.58
CA THR A 908 -40.99 -10.92 -22.80
C THR A 908 -42.40 -10.38 -23.00
N SER A 909 -43.44 -11.17 -22.72
CA SER A 909 -44.84 -10.70 -22.71
C SER A 909 -45.09 -9.60 -21.68
N PHE A 910 -44.59 -9.77 -20.45
CA PHE A 910 -44.66 -8.72 -19.43
C PHE A 910 -43.99 -7.42 -19.91
N LEU A 911 -42.75 -7.50 -20.38
CA LEU A 911 -41.95 -6.33 -20.74
C LEU A 911 -42.50 -5.60 -21.97
N LEU A 912 -42.81 -6.32 -23.06
CA LEU A 912 -43.18 -5.69 -24.33
C LEU A 912 -44.69 -5.45 -24.48
N LEU A 913 -45.54 -6.26 -23.83
CA LEU A 913 -47.00 -6.10 -23.90
C LEU A 913 -47.55 -5.49 -22.62
N GLY A 914 -47.14 -6.01 -21.45
CA GLY A 914 -47.62 -5.55 -20.15
C GLY A 914 -47.17 -4.14 -19.79
N LEU A 915 -45.90 -3.81 -20.03
CA LEU A 915 -45.33 -2.47 -19.83
C LEU A 915 -45.35 -1.59 -21.09
N ASP A 916 -46.01 -2.07 -22.15
CA ASP A 916 -46.11 -1.43 -23.48
C ASP A 916 -44.77 -0.93 -24.05
N ARG A 917 -43.72 -1.76 -23.96
CA ARG A 917 -42.39 -1.43 -24.48
C ARG A 917 -42.21 -1.92 -25.92
N ARG A 918 -41.33 -1.25 -26.65
CA ARG A 918 -41.05 -1.54 -28.06
C ARG A 918 -39.81 -2.41 -28.24
N ARG A 919 -38.83 -2.30 -27.34
CA ARG A 919 -37.56 -3.01 -27.45
C ARG A 919 -36.92 -3.27 -26.09
N ILE A 920 -36.46 -4.50 -25.86
CA ILE A 920 -35.67 -4.88 -24.69
C ILE A 920 -34.19 -4.67 -25.00
N VAL A 921 -33.46 -4.13 -24.05
CA VAL A 921 -32.01 -3.93 -24.07
C VAL A 921 -31.38 -4.75 -22.95
N VAL A 922 -30.37 -5.54 -23.28
CA VAL A 922 -29.55 -6.26 -22.30
C VAL A 922 -28.09 -5.93 -22.54
N ASP A 923 -27.33 -5.86 -21.45
CA ASP A 923 -25.91 -5.48 -21.42
C ASP A 923 -25.07 -6.55 -20.67
N PRO A 924 -25.10 -7.84 -21.05
CA PRO A 924 -24.24 -8.83 -20.41
C PRO A 924 -22.76 -8.44 -20.51
N ASP A 925 -22.00 -8.74 -19.45
CA ASP A 925 -20.55 -8.57 -19.48
C ASP A 925 -19.94 -9.37 -20.65
N VAL A 926 -18.97 -8.77 -21.36
CA VAL A 926 -18.30 -9.42 -22.51
C VAL A 926 -17.62 -10.73 -22.13
N ALA A 927 -17.18 -10.89 -20.88
CA ALA A 927 -16.61 -12.13 -20.36
C ALA A 927 -17.68 -13.20 -20.09
N ASN A 928 -18.97 -12.86 -20.04
CA ASN A 928 -20.07 -13.80 -19.84
C ASN A 928 -20.60 -14.38 -21.16
N ALA A 929 -19.72 -15.10 -21.87
CA ALA A 929 -20.04 -15.71 -23.17
C ALA A 929 -21.28 -16.64 -23.13
N LYS A 930 -21.56 -17.28 -21.98
CA LYS A 930 -22.74 -18.13 -21.79
C LYS A 930 -24.04 -17.32 -21.77
N ALA A 931 -24.06 -16.14 -21.15
CA ALA A 931 -25.23 -15.25 -21.16
C ALA A 931 -25.45 -14.66 -22.55
N ILE A 932 -24.39 -14.18 -23.21
CA ILE A 932 -24.45 -13.64 -24.58
C ILE A 932 -25.02 -14.69 -25.54
N ALA A 933 -24.44 -15.89 -25.58
CA ALA A 933 -24.91 -16.97 -26.43
C ALA A 933 -26.37 -17.37 -26.14
N ARG A 934 -26.83 -17.20 -24.90
CA ARG A 934 -28.21 -17.49 -24.50
C ARG A 934 -29.18 -16.44 -25.00
N PHE A 935 -28.87 -15.13 -24.88
CA PHE A 935 -29.72 -14.08 -25.44
C PHE A 935 -29.83 -14.18 -26.96
N LEU A 936 -28.72 -14.40 -27.65
CA LEU A 936 -28.73 -14.54 -29.12
C LEU A 936 -29.57 -15.72 -29.60
N LYS A 937 -29.55 -16.85 -28.87
CA LYS A 937 -30.42 -18.01 -29.16
C LYS A 937 -31.91 -17.74 -28.97
N GLN A 938 -32.27 -16.67 -28.27
CA GLN A 938 -33.67 -16.28 -27.98
C GLN A 938 -34.17 -15.16 -28.90
N GLY A 939 -33.45 -14.89 -30.00
CA GLY A 939 -33.84 -13.91 -31.00
C GLY A 939 -33.34 -12.48 -30.73
N PHE A 940 -32.51 -12.27 -29.70
CA PHE A 940 -31.82 -10.99 -29.55
C PHE A 940 -30.80 -10.81 -30.67
N THR A 941 -30.72 -9.59 -31.20
CA THR A 941 -29.70 -9.19 -32.16
C THR A 941 -28.54 -8.52 -31.42
N ALA A 942 -27.31 -8.94 -31.71
CA ALA A 942 -26.11 -8.35 -31.11
C ALA A 942 -25.98 -6.86 -31.51
N GLY A 943 -25.77 -6.02 -30.50
CA GLY A 943 -25.44 -4.60 -30.61
C GLY A 943 -23.93 -4.34 -30.59
N PRO A 944 -23.50 -3.09 -30.40
CA PRO A 944 -22.09 -2.78 -30.19
C PRO A 944 -21.60 -3.32 -28.84
N GLU A 945 -20.32 -3.70 -28.78
CA GLU A 945 -19.61 -3.78 -27.51
C GLU A 945 -19.34 -2.36 -27.02
N VAL A 946 -19.67 -2.10 -25.76
CA VAL A 946 -19.57 -0.79 -25.14
C VAL A 946 -18.88 -0.88 -23.79
N VAL A 947 -18.38 0.26 -23.35
CA VAL A 947 -17.83 0.43 -22.00
C VAL A 947 -18.81 1.29 -21.23
N LEU A 948 -19.57 0.68 -20.33
CA LEU A 948 -20.47 1.40 -19.43
C LEU A 948 -19.61 2.20 -18.45
N PRO A 949 -19.76 3.53 -18.38
CA PRO A 949 -18.90 4.37 -17.59
C PRO A 949 -19.01 4.06 -16.10
N GLU A 950 -17.92 4.26 -15.37
CA GLU A 950 -17.92 4.20 -13.92
C GLU A 950 -18.84 5.29 -13.35
N VAL A 951 -19.67 4.93 -12.36
CA VAL A 951 -20.45 5.88 -11.58
C VAL A 951 -19.83 5.95 -10.20
N ASP A 952 -19.27 7.10 -9.86
CA ASP A 952 -18.58 7.34 -8.59
C ASP A 952 -19.25 8.53 -7.87
N LEU A 953 -20.34 8.23 -7.16
CA LEU A 953 -21.13 9.20 -6.39
C LEU A 953 -21.01 8.89 -4.88
N PRO A 954 -21.22 9.88 -3.98
CA PRO A 954 -20.98 9.73 -2.54
C PRO A 954 -21.70 8.55 -1.86
N GLU A 955 -22.81 8.07 -2.43
CA GLU A 955 -23.64 7.00 -1.87
C GLU A 955 -23.69 5.74 -2.77
N VAL A 956 -23.16 5.81 -3.99
CA VAL A 956 -23.26 4.74 -5.00
C VAL A 956 -21.97 4.68 -5.82
N HIS A 957 -21.26 3.56 -5.74
CA HIS A 957 -20.09 3.26 -6.57
C HIS A 957 -20.39 2.06 -7.47
N ILE A 958 -20.37 2.26 -8.78
CA ILE A 958 -20.57 1.21 -9.79
C ILE A 958 -19.37 1.21 -10.74
N PRO A 959 -18.54 0.14 -10.75
CA PRO A 959 -17.32 0.09 -11.56
C PRO A 959 -17.64 0.10 -13.06
N GLU A 960 -16.68 0.57 -13.86
CA GLU A 960 -16.71 0.44 -15.31
C GLU A 960 -17.00 -1.02 -15.73
N LYS A 961 -17.89 -1.21 -16.72
CA LYS A 961 -18.26 -2.54 -17.21
C LYS A 961 -18.16 -2.61 -18.73
N LYS A 962 -17.40 -3.57 -19.25
CA LYS A 962 -17.39 -3.90 -20.68
C LYS A 962 -18.61 -4.78 -20.97
N ALA A 963 -19.55 -4.28 -21.76
CA ALA A 963 -20.80 -4.97 -22.05
C ALA A 963 -20.98 -5.23 -23.54
N GLN A 964 -21.47 -6.40 -23.89
CA GLN A 964 -21.99 -6.70 -25.23
C GLN A 964 -23.48 -6.36 -25.24
N LEU A 965 -23.87 -5.23 -25.85
CA LEU A 965 -25.30 -4.92 -25.96
C LEU A 965 -26.03 -5.94 -26.84
N ALA A 966 -27.28 -6.22 -26.52
CA ALA A 966 -28.17 -7.03 -27.35
C ALA A 966 -29.60 -6.51 -27.26
N PHE A 967 -30.33 -6.60 -28.37
CA PHE A 967 -31.65 -5.99 -28.53
C PHE A 967 -32.70 -7.01 -28.98
N LEU A 968 -33.88 -6.99 -28.38
CA LEU A 968 -35.06 -7.75 -28.84
C LEU A 968 -36.23 -6.80 -29.07
N THR A 969 -36.72 -6.69 -30.30
CA THR A 969 -37.89 -5.86 -30.61
C THR A 969 -39.20 -6.63 -30.47
N ARG A 970 -40.29 -5.91 -30.23
CA ARG A 970 -41.65 -6.49 -30.11
C ARG A 970 -42.08 -7.26 -31.35
N GLU A 971 -41.72 -6.78 -32.53
CA GLU A 971 -42.04 -7.43 -33.81
C GLU A 971 -41.30 -8.76 -33.97
N VAL A 972 -40.04 -8.82 -33.53
CA VAL A 972 -39.25 -10.07 -33.56
C VAL A 972 -39.77 -11.05 -32.50
N ALA A 973 -40.16 -10.57 -31.33
CA ALA A 973 -40.60 -11.39 -30.21
C ALA A 973 -41.96 -12.08 -30.44
N PHE A 974 -42.89 -11.43 -31.15
CA PHE A 974 -44.26 -11.95 -31.35
C PHE A 974 -44.62 -12.26 -32.81
N GLY A 975 -43.69 -12.01 -33.75
CA GLY A 975 -44.00 -11.98 -35.18
C GLY A 975 -44.84 -10.74 -35.50
N GLY A 976 -44.42 -9.96 -36.51
CA GLY A 976 -45.15 -8.77 -36.95
C GLY A 976 -46.59 -9.05 -37.37
#